data_AF-A0A494X1F2-F1
#
_entry.id   AF-A0A494X1F2-F1
#
_cell.length_a   1.000
_cell.length_b   1.000
_cell.length_c   1.000
_cell.angle_alpha   90.00
_cell.angle_beta   90.00
_cell.angle_gamma   90.00
#
_symmetry.space_group_name_H-M   'P 1'
#
loop_
_entity.id
_entity.type
_entity.pdbx_description
1 polymer ?
#
loop_
_entity_poly.entity_id
_entity_poly.type
_entity_poly.pdbx_seq_one_letter_code
_entity_poly.pdbx_strand_id
1 'polypeptide(L)'
;MVRPTNEDGIAAVDHAFELTTIPSQPHAQSAMQAQTQQATQTNPASRTLPTRLASATMQSIPHSLSGLRKQAAKLGHCDIETTSLIGNGRRFGQTFTTPDSKTSTDNVRLSHAPMPYATRQVASSSTRTQLDMVRAVGAFVPSRPLAIADAATHAFARSALHDRGVLDNFIRQNFHTGAQNEAEEASEVESTDDVGALAQRLVGLCDAAAGAPTVAPEVRFGEAVAWADALAEATGHDVGLALRVIERLGQGLDVNAPASGEDASASSEGANDVERAAWRTAQLMSGTANGYDAVKRLAGERWPSMEGACYAPRVMLRAADAIVRASHCAADPSAVLARAQAWKASTPTAEQTHLACMVEASLKLWNANDVSALDPSEIGSVLAGRNGFMTDGPGTPLAKVKSRLLKTINTSIPRASDSGWKTALPRIVGRKKSAFTALSKGIYSAHLDIVEKERPMLNASAANIVRTLHTALAQSDAEADRHIHSDARPTLNALVERAELAQWAGRSELDYGATLDDSDYLAIASRVVGLIEGLRAPGESASLGEREAMQSLRHFAVKLRASRTDAALARAALQPHLAKGSDVLDLDMLETMAGSMAHLAEATQGDFKNLRRIVRAEPIVPANLSPAAIREALDELASTIKSGGKVMLVDGGQVGISTSGLSANVGKLLTAAGIVVSPRLNLRARGGRQAFFEYGRRTACFYFTAGSQKRVNFEAGGGLQVGGDYLLLRAGVTVNVIAYQADRLDRNAFSLILARRMKEDGSGFDDKRLQRGMVDINQFVFEHAQAHDLTNGDDAWNALARTFLVNDDFSVVWNDQTQRETHHGVSVTGGLTVKAGIGETSLRIGPQLGYAYDYASRNQGTSEDTNGTTAVETHRSGRGGRHIVSAGVTVSVGDSPHAIKDSASIGLLSADSPLMRVRVRDRQHMAKVSLVREEGRLVHRVSYADTEFMHFNDYADAVRGDERWALMFGMDLNAPRMPDNPDERHAMLERGRARIDAHLLEVKANYRQNQVMFHRFRLREHAAKALDTYADRIAMLTARRAPSDEIAHWEADYAALLERPDSWLPVEFKVYERVSRQSSPGLNLGVRATLEQSATGERELISMIHKPAQLDAIDRIWQDPPQADDR
;
A
#
# COMPACT_ATOMS: atom_id res chain seq x y z
N MET A 1 -45.60 36.22 35.75
CA MET A 1 -45.45 37.08 36.94
C MET A 1 -44.45 36.40 37.86
N VAL A 2 -43.40 37.12 38.28
CA VAL A 2 -42.44 36.80 39.36
C VAL A 2 -41.49 35.60 39.14
N ARG A 3 -40.26 35.92 38.67
CA ARG A 3 -38.97 35.37 39.16
C ARG A 3 -38.66 35.98 40.55
N PRO A 4 -37.66 35.55 41.36
CA PRO A 4 -36.46 34.72 41.10
C PRO A 4 -36.24 33.64 42.24
N THR A 5 -35.17 32.84 42.40
CA THR A 5 -33.70 33.08 42.43
C THR A 5 -32.94 31.75 42.56
N ASN A 6 -31.79 31.68 41.86
CA ASN A 6 -30.45 31.19 42.29
C ASN A 6 -30.26 29.68 42.58
N GLU A 7 -29.15 29.02 42.26
CA GLU A 7 -27.80 29.41 41.80
C GLU A 7 -27.03 28.14 41.35
N ASP A 8 -26.14 28.31 40.37
CA ASP A 8 -24.82 27.70 40.15
C ASP A 8 -24.64 26.17 39.96
N GLY A 9 -23.81 25.64 39.05
CA GLY A 9 -22.76 26.11 38.12
C GLY A 9 -22.08 24.83 37.57
N ILE A 10 -21.48 24.70 36.38
CA ILE A 10 -20.29 25.34 35.77
C ILE A 10 -20.25 24.75 34.33
N ALA A 11 -20.35 25.52 33.24
CA ALA A 11 -19.35 26.35 32.56
C ALA A 11 -18.28 25.58 31.75
N ALA A 12 -18.45 25.67 30.44
CA ALA A 12 -17.48 25.33 29.40
C ALA A 12 -16.39 26.40 29.30
N VAL A 13 -15.16 25.98 28.99
CA VAL A 13 -14.04 26.88 28.68
C VAL A 13 -13.76 26.81 27.18
N ASP A 14 -14.15 27.88 26.50
CA ASP A 14 -13.54 28.36 25.26
C ASP A 14 -12.30 29.21 25.60
N HIS A 15 -11.26 29.14 24.76
CA HIS A 15 -10.27 30.20 24.66
C HIS A 15 -10.23 30.74 23.22
N ALA A 16 -10.57 32.01 23.12
CA ALA A 16 -10.65 32.83 21.93
C ALA A 16 -9.28 33.22 21.34
N PHE A 17 -9.30 33.64 20.07
CA PHE A 17 -8.48 34.77 19.61
C PHE A 17 -9.39 35.74 18.84
N GLU A 18 -9.69 36.87 19.47
CA GLU A 18 -10.46 37.99 18.92
C GLU A 18 -9.63 38.78 17.90
N LEU A 19 -10.27 39.10 16.77
CA LEU A 19 -9.91 40.19 15.87
C LEU A 19 -10.81 41.38 16.21
N THR A 20 -10.21 42.50 16.57
CA THR A 20 -10.89 43.73 16.97
C THR A 20 -11.48 44.45 15.75
N THR A 21 -12.79 44.65 15.77
CA THR A 21 -13.57 45.57 14.91
C THR A 21 -13.65 46.98 15.51
N ILE A 22 -13.71 48.02 14.66
CA ILE A 22 -14.36 49.31 14.95
C ILE A 22 -15.23 49.69 13.71
N PRO A 23 -16.40 50.35 13.87
CA PRO A 23 -17.62 49.99 13.15
C PRO A 23 -18.21 51.06 12.21
N SER A 24 -19.17 50.62 11.36
CA SER A 24 -20.47 51.24 10.94
C SER A 24 -20.48 52.68 10.40
N GLN A 25 -21.18 53.11 9.33
CA GLN A 25 -22.37 52.67 8.57
C GLN A 25 -22.60 53.72 7.40
N PRO A 26 -23.74 53.79 6.66
CA PRO A 26 -24.07 53.11 5.40
C PRO A 26 -24.29 54.06 4.18
N HIS A 27 -24.41 53.54 2.94
CA HIS A 27 -25.50 53.86 1.99
C HIS A 27 -25.31 53.27 0.58
N ALA A 28 -26.43 52.78 0.06
CA ALA A 28 -26.89 52.76 -1.34
C ALA A 28 -26.29 51.76 -2.36
N GLN A 29 -27.07 50.70 -2.58
CA GLN A 29 -27.23 50.02 -3.86
C GLN A 29 -27.76 50.98 -4.94
N SER A 30 -27.16 50.96 -6.13
CA SER A 30 -27.78 51.07 -7.48
C SER A 30 -26.81 51.74 -8.47
N ALA A 31 -26.26 50.96 -9.40
CA ALA A 31 -25.87 51.35 -10.78
C ALA A 31 -24.68 50.49 -11.30
N MET A 32 -24.96 49.36 -11.96
CA MET A 32 -24.11 48.84 -13.06
C MET A 32 -24.82 47.69 -13.81
N GLN A 33 -26.02 47.97 -14.32
CA GLN A 33 -26.66 47.20 -15.38
C GLN A 33 -27.31 48.18 -16.36
N ALA A 34 -26.50 48.91 -17.12
CA ALA A 34 -26.90 49.60 -18.35
C ALA A 34 -25.67 50.21 -19.01
N GLN A 35 -24.89 49.40 -19.74
CA GLN A 35 -24.09 49.88 -20.88
C GLN A 35 -23.57 48.65 -21.64
N THR A 36 -24.49 48.01 -22.33
CA THR A 36 -24.18 47.12 -23.46
C THR A 36 -25.28 47.35 -24.48
N GLN A 37 -25.04 48.25 -25.43
CA GLN A 37 -25.55 48.21 -26.82
C GLN A 37 -25.20 49.52 -27.54
N GLN A 38 -24.85 49.39 -28.84
CA GLN A 38 -24.39 50.39 -29.81
C GLN A 38 -22.89 50.71 -29.71
N ALA A 39 -22.02 50.42 -30.69
CA ALA A 39 -22.20 50.49 -32.13
C ALA A 39 -21.41 49.42 -32.92
N THR A 40 -21.94 49.12 -34.11
CA THR A 40 -21.44 48.17 -35.11
C THR A 40 -20.81 48.93 -36.30
N GLN A 41 -19.83 48.30 -36.98
CA GLN A 41 -19.23 48.60 -38.31
C GLN A 41 -18.23 49.77 -38.33
N THR A 42 -16.94 49.62 -38.72
CA THR A 42 -16.43 49.19 -40.04
C THR A 42 -15.01 48.54 -39.99
N ASN A 43 -14.71 47.63 -40.93
CA ASN A 43 -13.40 47.02 -41.27
C ASN A 43 -12.66 47.89 -42.35
N PRO A 44 -11.42 47.62 -42.85
CA PRO A 44 -10.39 46.60 -42.53
C PRO A 44 -8.90 47.08 -42.55
N ALA A 45 -7.97 46.14 -42.30
CA ALA A 45 -6.49 46.17 -42.45
C ALA A 45 -5.70 46.80 -41.26
N SER A 46 -4.74 46.17 -40.59
CA SER A 46 -3.68 45.27 -41.08
C SER A 46 -2.91 44.62 -39.91
N ARG A 47 -2.19 43.53 -40.24
CA ARG A 47 -1.00 42.94 -39.56
C ARG A 47 -1.19 42.04 -38.32
N THR A 48 -1.47 40.78 -38.67
CA THR A 48 -0.94 39.54 -38.05
C THR A 48 0.45 39.66 -37.39
N LEU A 49 0.50 39.54 -36.06
CA LEU A 49 1.72 39.25 -35.28
C LEU A 49 1.34 38.64 -33.91
N PRO A 50 0.85 37.38 -33.89
CA PRO A 50 1.36 36.49 -32.83
C PRO A 50 1.65 35.04 -33.29
N THR A 51 1.37 34.69 -34.55
CA THR A 51 1.50 33.30 -35.03
C THR A 51 2.93 32.90 -35.39
N ARG A 52 3.83 33.85 -35.69
CA ARG A 52 5.23 33.58 -36.06
C ARG A 52 6.19 33.39 -34.87
N LEU A 53 5.87 33.94 -33.69
CA LEU A 53 6.69 33.84 -32.47
C LEU A 53 6.64 32.44 -31.82
N ALA A 54 5.52 31.73 -31.94
CA ALA A 54 5.40 30.35 -31.47
C ALA A 54 6.19 29.35 -32.34
N SER A 55 6.23 29.58 -33.66
CA SER A 55 6.88 28.67 -34.62
C SER A 55 8.41 28.75 -34.65
N ALA A 56 9.01 29.94 -34.44
CA ALA A 56 10.48 30.08 -34.40
C ALA A 56 11.09 29.57 -33.09
N THR A 57 10.36 29.69 -31.98
CA THR A 57 10.79 29.25 -30.64
C THR A 57 10.63 27.73 -30.46
N MET A 58 9.76 27.08 -31.25
CA MET A 58 9.53 25.63 -31.20
C MET A 58 10.61 24.78 -31.89
N GLN A 59 11.39 25.33 -32.82
CA GLN A 59 12.34 24.54 -33.64
C GLN A 59 13.75 24.39 -33.03
N SER A 60 14.19 25.28 -32.14
CA SER A 60 15.56 25.24 -31.56
C SER A 60 15.67 24.60 -30.16
N ILE A 61 14.55 24.54 -29.42
CA ILE A 61 14.44 23.90 -28.09
C ILE A 61 14.56 22.34 -28.11
N PRO A 62 14.18 21.60 -29.17
CA PRO A 62 14.25 20.13 -29.18
C PRO A 62 15.67 19.55 -29.03
N HIS A 63 16.67 20.24 -29.59
CA HIS A 63 18.03 19.70 -29.66
C HIS A 63 18.74 19.66 -28.29
N SER A 64 18.59 20.68 -27.43
CA SER A 64 19.22 20.67 -26.09
C SER A 64 18.50 19.73 -25.11
N LEU A 65 17.17 19.60 -25.22
CA LEU A 65 16.39 18.63 -24.44
C LEU A 65 16.72 17.19 -24.80
N SER A 66 17.04 16.91 -26.08
CA SER A 66 17.47 15.57 -26.51
C SER A 66 18.84 15.18 -25.93
N GLY A 67 19.77 16.14 -25.84
CA GLY A 67 21.09 15.95 -25.23
C GLY A 67 21.02 15.70 -23.72
N LEU A 68 20.23 16.51 -23.00
CA LEU A 68 19.96 16.31 -21.57
C LEU A 68 19.23 14.98 -21.30
N ARG A 69 18.27 14.58 -22.14
CA ARG A 69 17.61 13.26 -22.03
C ARG A 69 18.58 12.10 -22.26
N LYS A 70 19.49 12.21 -23.24
CA LYS A 70 20.54 11.20 -23.51
C LYS A 70 21.56 11.13 -22.38
N GLN A 71 21.94 12.25 -21.76
CA GLN A 71 22.83 12.28 -20.60
C GLN A 71 22.13 11.80 -19.31
N ALA A 72 20.86 12.15 -19.10
CA ALA A 72 20.05 11.65 -17.99
C ALA A 72 19.82 10.14 -18.08
N ALA A 73 19.69 9.59 -19.30
CA ALA A 73 19.65 8.14 -19.52
C ALA A 73 20.95 7.42 -19.10
N LYS A 74 22.11 8.10 -19.11
CA LYS A 74 23.38 7.56 -18.61
C LYS A 74 23.49 7.59 -17.08
N LEU A 75 22.71 8.42 -16.40
CA LEU A 75 22.66 8.54 -14.93
C LEU A 75 21.63 7.58 -14.31
N GLY A 76 21.46 6.40 -14.90
CA GLY A 76 20.30 5.49 -14.77
C GLY A 76 19.85 5.09 -13.36
N HIS A 77 20.53 5.48 -12.30
CA HIS A 77 20.17 5.15 -10.91
C HIS A 77 19.55 6.31 -10.13
N CYS A 78 19.41 7.48 -10.75
CA CYS A 78 18.92 8.69 -10.08
C CYS A 78 17.45 8.97 -10.39
N ASP A 79 16.77 9.59 -9.42
CA ASP A 79 15.50 10.25 -9.67
C ASP A 79 15.67 11.35 -10.72
N ILE A 80 14.77 11.36 -11.70
CA ILE A 80 14.75 12.37 -12.74
C ILE A 80 13.36 12.97 -12.78
N GLU A 81 13.21 14.12 -12.13
CA GLU A 81 12.14 15.06 -12.43
C GLU A 81 12.55 15.87 -13.66
N THR A 82 11.66 16.05 -14.63
CA THR A 82 11.83 16.96 -15.77
C THR A 82 10.64 17.90 -15.79
N THR A 83 10.88 19.19 -15.65
CA THR A 83 9.85 20.23 -15.70
C THR A 83 9.81 20.89 -17.07
N SER A 84 8.70 21.50 -17.47
CA SER A 84 8.65 22.40 -18.63
C SER A 84 7.44 23.32 -18.54
N LEU A 85 7.41 24.32 -19.41
CA LEU A 85 6.30 25.26 -19.57
C LEU A 85 4.94 24.60 -19.85
N ILE A 86 4.95 23.47 -20.56
CA ILE A 86 3.75 22.78 -21.04
C ILE A 86 3.50 21.45 -20.32
N GLY A 87 4.34 21.09 -19.34
CA GLY A 87 4.15 19.87 -18.57
C GLY A 87 5.39 19.38 -17.85
N ASN A 88 5.18 18.58 -16.81
CA ASN A 88 6.26 17.90 -16.08
C ASN A 88 6.22 16.40 -16.38
N GLY A 89 7.37 15.75 -16.43
CA GLY A 89 7.51 14.30 -16.43
C GLY A 89 8.43 13.89 -15.28
N ARG A 90 8.04 12.92 -14.48
CA ARG A 90 8.87 12.40 -13.40
C ARG A 90 9.05 10.90 -13.57
N ARG A 91 10.29 10.45 -13.54
CA ARG A 91 10.66 9.04 -13.40
C ARG A 91 11.37 8.89 -12.05
N PHE A 92 10.79 8.07 -11.20
CA PHE A 92 11.36 7.71 -9.91
C PHE A 92 11.97 6.32 -10.03
N GLY A 93 13.30 6.24 -9.85
CA GLY A 93 14.07 5.01 -9.99
C GLY A 93 14.09 4.38 -11.39
N GLN A 94 14.99 3.42 -11.57
CA GLN A 94 14.92 2.38 -12.58
C GLN A 94 14.74 1.05 -11.87
N THR A 95 13.91 0.17 -12.44
CA THR A 95 13.70 -1.17 -11.90
C THR A 95 15.03 -1.88 -11.75
N PHE A 96 15.24 -2.48 -10.59
CA PHE A 96 16.33 -3.38 -10.34
C PHE A 96 16.21 -4.54 -11.32
N THR A 97 17.28 -4.90 -11.98
CA THR A 97 17.34 -6.07 -12.84
C THR A 97 18.34 -6.99 -12.16
N THR A 98 18.02 -8.27 -12.06
CA THR A 98 18.93 -9.26 -11.46
C THR A 98 20.28 -9.16 -12.16
N PRO A 99 21.34 -8.72 -11.46
CA PRO A 99 22.59 -8.39 -12.12
C PRO A 99 23.23 -9.65 -12.69
N ASP A 100 23.92 -9.47 -13.83
CA ASP A 100 24.80 -10.47 -14.38
C ASP A 100 25.83 -10.90 -13.32
N SER A 101 26.16 -12.18 -13.29
CA SER A 101 27.12 -12.84 -12.38
C SER A 101 28.44 -12.09 -12.15
N LYS A 102 28.82 -11.15 -13.04
CA LYS A 102 30.06 -10.37 -13.02
C LYS A 102 30.18 -9.35 -11.87
N THR A 103 29.09 -8.90 -11.22
CA THR A 103 29.20 -7.91 -10.12
C THR A 103 29.71 -8.49 -8.80
N SER A 104 29.88 -9.82 -8.69
CA SER A 104 30.45 -10.46 -7.49
C SER A 104 31.97 -10.38 -7.41
N THR A 105 32.68 -10.09 -8.51
CA THR A 105 34.14 -10.26 -8.60
C THR A 105 34.95 -8.97 -8.65
N ASP A 106 34.32 -7.79 -8.68
CA ASP A 106 35.04 -6.54 -8.44
C ASP A 106 35.32 -6.40 -6.94
N ASN A 107 36.41 -7.05 -6.53
CA ASN A 107 37.10 -6.81 -5.27
C ASN A 107 37.48 -5.33 -5.18
N VAL A 108 36.56 -4.51 -4.66
CA VAL A 108 36.92 -3.20 -4.14
C VAL A 108 37.77 -3.44 -2.90
N ARG A 109 39.10 -3.50 -3.07
CA ARG A 109 40.07 -3.33 -1.99
C ARG A 109 39.85 -1.94 -1.39
N LEU A 110 38.93 -1.83 -0.43
CA LEU A 110 38.81 -0.69 0.46
C LEU A 110 39.64 -0.98 1.70
N SER A 111 40.75 -0.27 1.81
CA SER A 111 41.59 -0.20 3.00
C SER A 111 40.73 0.01 4.25
N HIS A 112 40.79 -0.93 5.19
CA HIS A 112 40.39 -0.72 6.58
C HIS A 112 41.28 0.36 7.19
N ALA A 113 40.73 1.55 7.39
CA ALA A 113 41.26 2.51 8.36
C ALA A 113 40.27 2.54 9.54
N PRO A 114 40.69 2.16 10.76
CA PRO A 114 39.87 2.33 11.94
C PRO A 114 39.76 3.83 12.24
N MET A 115 38.57 4.40 12.04
CA MET A 115 38.29 5.77 12.47
C MET A 115 37.94 5.73 13.97
N PRO A 116 38.54 6.59 14.81
CA PRO A 116 38.18 6.67 16.21
C PRO A 116 36.77 7.26 16.35
N TYR A 117 35.87 6.51 17.01
CA TYR A 117 34.57 6.99 17.43
C TYR A 117 34.75 8.16 18.42
N ALA A 118 34.63 9.39 17.93
CA ALA A 118 34.39 10.53 18.79
C ALA A 118 32.89 10.55 19.14
N THR A 119 32.58 10.18 20.38
CA THR A 119 31.28 10.33 21.04
C THR A 119 30.88 11.81 21.08
N ARG A 120 30.31 12.32 20.00
CA ARG A 120 29.35 13.43 20.09
C ARG A 120 27.96 12.79 20.18
N GLN A 121 27.30 12.96 21.33
CA GLN A 121 25.88 12.71 21.53
C GLN A 121 25.05 13.59 20.58
N VAL A 122 24.99 13.22 19.31
CA VAL A 122 23.82 13.49 18.47
C VAL A 122 22.82 12.43 18.90
N ALA A 123 21.66 12.82 19.43
CA ALA A 123 20.58 11.89 19.75
C ALA A 123 20.49 10.81 18.66
N SER A 124 20.78 9.57 19.03
CA SER A 124 20.96 8.46 18.10
C SER A 124 19.70 8.32 17.23
N SER A 125 19.88 7.83 16.01
CA SER A 125 18.77 7.51 15.11
C SER A 125 17.70 6.67 15.82
N SER A 126 18.11 5.79 16.75
CA SER A 126 17.26 4.94 17.58
C SER A 126 16.22 5.68 18.44
N THR A 127 16.61 6.73 19.18
CA THR A 127 15.67 7.48 20.05
C THR A 127 14.61 8.23 19.22
N ARG A 128 14.97 8.70 18.02
CA ARG A 128 14.03 9.38 17.11
C ARG A 128 13.02 8.41 16.52
N THR A 129 13.48 7.22 16.10
CA THR A 129 12.59 6.16 15.61
C THR A 129 11.63 5.65 16.69
N GLN A 130 12.06 5.56 17.95
CA GLN A 130 11.18 5.21 19.07
C GLN A 130 10.08 6.24 19.26
N LEU A 131 10.40 7.54 19.26
CA LEU A 131 9.39 8.60 19.39
C LEU A 131 8.38 8.61 18.23
N ASP A 132 8.83 8.36 17.00
CA ASP A 132 7.92 8.26 15.87
C ASP A 132 7.07 6.99 15.91
N MET A 133 7.59 5.88 16.47
CA MET A 133 6.81 4.67 16.75
C MET A 133 5.74 4.93 17.80
N VAL A 134 6.08 5.56 18.94
CA VAL A 134 5.12 5.96 19.98
C VAL A 134 4.02 6.83 19.38
N ARG A 135 4.35 7.79 18.49
CA ARG A 135 3.31 8.59 17.80
C ARG A 135 2.45 7.78 16.84
N ALA A 136 3.00 6.77 16.17
CA ALA A 136 2.23 5.91 15.29
C ALA A 136 1.29 4.99 16.10
N VAL A 137 1.72 4.54 17.28
CA VAL A 137 0.90 3.78 18.23
C VAL A 137 -0.18 4.65 18.88
N GLY A 138 0.16 5.84 19.37
CA GLY A 138 -0.80 6.76 19.98
C GLY A 138 -1.88 7.27 19.01
N ALA A 139 -1.73 7.05 17.70
CA ALA A 139 -2.75 7.38 16.71
C ALA A 139 -3.94 6.39 16.68
N PHE A 140 -3.80 5.19 17.28
CA PHE A 140 -4.93 4.25 17.45
C PHE A 140 -5.93 4.70 18.52
N VAL A 141 -5.61 5.75 19.29
CA VAL A 141 -6.41 6.20 20.43
C VAL A 141 -6.74 7.68 20.30
N PRO A 142 -8.01 8.09 20.54
CA PRO A 142 -8.38 9.50 20.61
C PRO A 142 -7.54 10.23 21.68
N SER A 143 -6.88 11.32 21.29
CA SER A 143 -6.15 12.16 22.23
C SER A 143 -7.14 12.97 23.08
N ARG A 144 -7.64 12.41 24.19
CA ARG A 144 -8.49 13.10 25.16
C ARG A 144 -7.82 13.14 26.54
N PRO A 145 -7.87 14.28 27.25
CA PRO A 145 -7.43 14.34 28.63
C PRO A 145 -8.37 13.50 29.51
N LEU A 146 -7.80 12.64 30.35
CA LEU A 146 -8.55 11.79 31.29
C LEU A 146 -9.03 12.63 32.47
N ALA A 147 -10.33 12.57 32.79
CA ALA A 147 -10.89 13.15 34.01
C ALA A 147 -10.82 12.15 35.18
N ILE A 148 -10.73 12.66 36.41
CA ILE A 148 -10.36 11.89 37.61
C ILE A 148 -11.52 11.03 38.18
N ALA A 149 -12.78 11.35 37.87
CA ALA A 149 -13.94 10.84 38.62
C ALA A 149 -14.26 9.35 38.42
N ASP A 150 -13.95 8.75 37.26
CA ASP A 150 -14.28 7.33 36.93
C ASP A 150 -13.07 6.37 36.95
N ALA A 151 -11.90 6.86 37.37
CA ALA A 151 -10.69 6.05 37.42
C ALA A 151 -10.80 4.82 38.36
N ALA A 152 -11.60 4.92 39.43
CA ALA A 152 -11.79 3.83 40.40
C ALA A 152 -12.59 2.66 39.82
N THR A 153 -13.70 2.95 39.11
CA THR A 153 -14.54 1.94 38.44
C THR A 153 -13.75 1.22 37.35
N HIS A 154 -13.01 1.99 36.54
CA HIS A 154 -12.12 1.43 35.54
C HIS A 154 -11.01 0.57 36.17
N ALA A 155 -10.33 1.04 37.22
CA ALA A 155 -9.29 0.28 37.90
C ALA A 155 -9.81 -1.03 38.51
N PHE A 156 -11.02 -1.03 39.07
CA PHE A 156 -11.67 -2.23 39.58
C PHE A 156 -11.99 -3.23 38.47
N ALA A 157 -12.64 -2.78 37.39
CA ALA A 157 -12.97 -3.63 36.23
C ALA A 157 -11.71 -4.17 35.54
N ARG A 158 -10.65 -3.36 35.43
CA ARG A 158 -9.34 -3.79 34.95
C ARG A 158 -8.74 -4.85 35.86
N SER A 159 -8.77 -4.65 37.17
CA SER A 159 -8.24 -5.61 38.13
C SER A 159 -8.97 -6.95 38.09
N ALA A 160 -10.29 -6.95 37.82
CA ALA A 160 -11.07 -8.17 37.59
C ALA A 160 -10.60 -9.00 36.39
N LEU A 161 -9.90 -8.39 35.43
CA LEU A 161 -9.28 -9.11 34.32
C LEU A 161 -8.04 -9.90 34.76
N HIS A 162 -7.47 -9.65 35.93
CA HIS A 162 -6.22 -10.27 36.38
C HIS A 162 -6.36 -11.14 37.62
N ASP A 163 -7.35 -10.85 38.47
CA ASP A 163 -7.51 -11.46 39.79
C ASP A 163 -8.90 -12.08 39.93
N ARG A 164 -8.91 -13.38 40.28
CA ARG A 164 -10.16 -14.14 40.46
C ARG A 164 -11.01 -13.61 41.61
N GLY A 165 -10.40 -13.22 42.73
CA GLY A 165 -11.12 -12.64 43.86
C GLY A 165 -11.74 -11.30 43.52
N VAL A 166 -11.08 -10.50 42.67
CA VAL A 166 -11.66 -9.25 42.15
C VAL A 166 -12.77 -9.53 41.14
N LEU A 167 -12.65 -10.55 40.29
CA LEU A 167 -13.73 -11.00 39.40
C LEU A 167 -14.97 -11.46 40.18
N ASP A 168 -14.79 -12.26 41.24
CA ASP A 168 -15.89 -12.70 42.09
C ASP A 168 -16.61 -11.50 42.73
N ASN A 169 -15.86 -10.47 43.16
CA ASN A 169 -16.44 -9.22 43.66
C ASN A 169 -17.16 -8.43 42.55
N PHE A 170 -16.61 -8.40 41.34
CA PHE A 170 -17.24 -7.76 40.18
C PHE A 170 -18.58 -8.41 39.83
N ILE A 171 -18.65 -9.75 39.86
CA ILE A 171 -19.90 -10.49 39.64
C ILE A 171 -20.90 -10.20 40.78
N ARG A 172 -20.46 -10.20 42.03
CA ARG A 172 -21.32 -9.85 43.19
C ARG A 172 -21.90 -8.45 43.10
N GLN A 173 -21.16 -7.48 42.56
CA GLN A 173 -21.68 -6.12 42.37
C GLN A 173 -22.73 -6.01 41.27
N ASN A 174 -22.65 -6.89 40.26
CA ASN A 174 -23.54 -6.88 39.10
C ASN A 174 -24.81 -7.71 39.27
N PHE A 175 -24.93 -8.54 40.30
CA PHE A 175 -26.10 -9.40 40.50
C PHE A 175 -26.68 -9.28 41.91
N HIS A 176 -27.99 -9.39 42.00
CA HIS A 176 -28.74 -9.42 43.25
C HIS A 176 -29.61 -10.68 43.28
N THR A 177 -29.85 -11.21 44.47
CA THR A 177 -30.79 -12.32 44.68
C THR A 177 -32.21 -11.77 44.62
N GLY A 178 -33.05 -12.29 43.71
CA GLY A 178 -34.38 -11.76 43.37
C GLY A 178 -35.44 -11.70 44.50
N ALA A 179 -35.05 -11.86 45.77
CA ALA A 179 -35.93 -11.85 46.92
C ALA A 179 -36.12 -10.44 47.53
N GLN A 180 -36.50 -9.44 46.72
CA GLN A 180 -36.91 -8.12 47.24
C GLN A 180 -38.38 -7.74 46.99
N ASN A 181 -39.19 -8.61 46.35
CA ASN A 181 -40.60 -8.28 46.11
C ASN A 181 -41.65 -9.15 46.79
N GLU A 182 -41.32 -10.24 47.49
CA GLU A 182 -42.32 -10.96 48.30
C GLU A 182 -41.72 -11.46 49.63
N ALA A 183 -42.19 -10.83 50.72
CA ALA A 183 -42.09 -11.19 52.14
C ALA A 183 -40.69 -11.29 52.78
N GLU A 184 -40.46 -10.36 53.72
CA GLU A 184 -39.47 -10.47 54.80
C GLU A 184 -39.59 -11.81 55.55
N GLU A 185 -38.43 -12.26 56.02
CA GLU A 185 -38.14 -13.35 56.97
C GLU A 185 -37.78 -14.74 56.41
N ALA A 186 -36.48 -15.04 56.58
CA ALA A 186 -35.82 -16.35 56.63
C ALA A 186 -35.29 -16.98 55.33
N SER A 187 -34.16 -16.46 54.79
CA SER A 187 -33.02 -17.31 54.34
C SER A 187 -31.80 -16.44 54.00
N GLU A 188 -30.96 -16.13 54.99
CA GLU A 188 -29.67 -15.43 54.78
C GLU A 188 -28.50 -16.39 54.43
N VAL A 189 -28.75 -17.70 54.34
CA VAL A 189 -27.70 -18.72 54.20
C VAL A 189 -27.68 -19.38 52.80
N GLU A 190 -28.77 -19.42 52.05
CA GLU A 190 -28.77 -19.95 50.65
C GLU A 190 -28.35 -18.90 49.60
N SER A 191 -28.40 -17.61 49.93
CA SER A 191 -28.27 -16.50 48.95
C SER A 191 -26.84 -16.19 48.49
N THR A 192 -25.81 -16.59 49.25
CA THR A 192 -24.40 -16.37 48.90
C THR A 192 -23.80 -17.50 48.06
N ASP A 193 -24.42 -18.68 48.07
CA ASP A 193 -23.96 -19.85 47.29
C ASP A 193 -24.27 -19.70 45.80
N ASP A 194 -25.40 -19.07 45.42
CA ASP A 194 -25.80 -18.91 44.02
C ASP A 194 -24.91 -17.96 43.21
N VAL A 195 -24.48 -16.84 43.81
CA VAL A 195 -23.55 -15.91 43.15
C VAL A 195 -22.16 -16.55 43.01
N GLY A 196 -21.75 -17.34 44.02
CA GLY A 196 -20.55 -18.17 43.94
C GLY A 196 -20.63 -19.23 42.85
N ALA A 197 -21.78 -19.89 42.70
CA ALA A 197 -22.05 -20.86 41.65
C ALA A 197 -22.03 -20.22 40.26
N LEU A 198 -22.62 -19.03 40.09
CA LEU A 198 -22.56 -18.27 38.84
C LEU A 198 -21.11 -17.90 38.48
N ALA A 199 -20.34 -17.36 39.43
CA ALA A 199 -18.94 -17.01 39.19
C ALA A 199 -18.10 -18.24 38.81
N GLN A 200 -18.26 -19.36 39.52
CA GLN A 200 -17.62 -20.62 39.16
C GLN A 200 -18.02 -21.11 37.76
N ARG A 201 -19.29 -20.96 37.38
CA ARG A 201 -19.78 -21.36 36.07
C ARG A 201 -19.18 -20.50 34.96
N LEU A 202 -19.13 -19.19 35.13
CA LEU A 202 -18.54 -18.26 34.16
C LEU A 202 -17.04 -18.51 33.99
N VAL A 203 -16.31 -18.70 35.08
CA VAL A 203 -14.88 -19.07 35.03
C VAL A 203 -14.70 -20.44 34.35
N GLY A 204 -15.57 -21.41 34.64
CA GLY A 204 -15.54 -22.74 34.02
C GLY A 204 -15.77 -22.70 32.50
N LEU A 205 -16.67 -21.84 32.02
CA LEU A 205 -16.88 -21.61 30.58
C LEU A 205 -15.63 -21.05 29.90
N CYS A 206 -14.89 -20.18 30.59
CA CYS A 206 -13.64 -19.59 30.08
C CYS A 206 -12.47 -20.60 30.12
N ASP A 207 -12.36 -21.39 31.20
CA ASP A 207 -11.30 -22.38 31.36
C ASP A 207 -11.43 -23.54 30.34
N ALA A 208 -12.66 -23.94 30.00
CA ALA A 208 -12.92 -24.91 28.94
C ALA A 208 -12.48 -24.41 27.55
N ALA A 209 -12.48 -23.08 27.34
CA ALA A 209 -12.04 -22.45 26.11
C ALA A 209 -10.52 -22.22 26.05
N ALA A 210 -9.85 -22.09 27.19
CA ALA A 210 -8.47 -21.66 27.29
C ALA A 210 -7.41 -22.71 26.90
N GLY A 211 -7.78 -23.99 26.73
CA GLY A 211 -6.94 -25.07 26.18
C GLY A 211 -5.42 -24.88 26.35
N ALA A 212 -4.91 -25.18 27.55
CA ALA A 212 -3.52 -25.09 28.05
C ALA A 212 -3.27 -23.93 29.08
N PRO A 213 -2.44 -24.16 30.12
CA PRO A 213 -2.29 -23.27 31.29
C PRO A 213 -1.46 -21.98 31.06
N THR A 214 -1.18 -21.59 29.81
CA THR A 214 -0.27 -20.47 29.46
C THR A 214 -0.98 -19.23 28.89
N VAL A 215 -2.30 -19.11 29.07
CA VAL A 215 -3.06 -17.92 28.65
C VAL A 215 -2.86 -16.78 29.65
N ALA A 216 -2.55 -15.57 29.16
CA ALA A 216 -2.41 -14.38 30.00
C ALA A 216 -3.70 -14.13 30.81
N PRO A 217 -3.61 -13.73 32.10
CA PRO A 217 -4.78 -13.56 32.98
C PRO A 217 -5.87 -12.67 32.36
N GLU A 218 -5.48 -11.58 31.68
CA GLU A 218 -6.38 -10.61 31.02
C GLU A 218 -7.36 -11.27 30.07
N VAL A 219 -6.86 -12.24 29.31
CA VAL A 219 -7.62 -13.00 28.32
C VAL A 219 -8.51 -14.03 28.99
N ARG A 220 -8.06 -14.59 30.12
CA ARG A 220 -8.77 -15.64 30.85
C ARG A 220 -10.07 -15.11 31.47
N PHE A 221 -10.06 -13.91 32.03
CA PHE A 221 -11.22 -13.34 32.73
C PHE A 221 -12.01 -12.33 31.88
N GLY A 222 -11.48 -11.86 30.76
CA GLY A 222 -12.18 -10.97 29.84
C GLY A 222 -13.52 -11.52 29.32
N GLU A 223 -13.55 -12.80 28.91
CA GLU A 223 -14.81 -13.45 28.49
C GLU A 223 -15.81 -13.54 29.66
N ALA A 224 -15.35 -13.80 30.89
CA ALA A 224 -16.22 -13.90 32.07
C ALA A 224 -16.87 -12.55 32.42
N VAL A 225 -16.11 -11.45 32.32
CA VAL A 225 -16.63 -10.09 32.49
C VAL A 225 -17.70 -9.79 31.44
N ALA A 226 -17.46 -10.12 30.16
CA ALA A 226 -18.43 -9.92 29.09
C ALA A 226 -19.74 -10.70 29.33
N TRP A 227 -19.63 -11.97 29.76
CA TRP A 227 -20.79 -12.78 30.15
C TRP A 227 -21.55 -12.17 31.33
N ALA A 228 -20.85 -11.79 32.39
CA ALA A 228 -21.46 -11.20 33.58
C ALA A 228 -22.27 -9.95 33.21
N ASP A 229 -21.69 -9.08 32.39
CA ASP A 229 -22.35 -7.88 31.88
C ASP A 229 -23.58 -8.20 31.03
N ALA A 230 -23.45 -9.11 30.05
CA ALA A 230 -24.55 -9.43 29.14
C ALA A 230 -25.71 -10.15 29.84
N LEU A 231 -25.40 -11.01 30.83
CA LEU A 231 -26.40 -11.68 31.66
C LEU A 231 -27.08 -10.68 32.60
N ALA A 232 -26.33 -9.82 33.28
CA ALA A 232 -26.90 -8.81 34.18
C ALA A 232 -27.91 -7.91 33.45
N GLU A 233 -27.57 -7.47 32.23
CA GLU A 233 -28.48 -6.67 31.40
C GLU A 233 -29.70 -7.46 30.93
N ALA A 234 -29.53 -8.73 30.54
CA ALA A 234 -30.61 -9.55 30.02
C ALA A 234 -31.58 -10.06 31.10
N THR A 235 -31.10 -10.27 32.32
CA THR A 235 -31.89 -10.84 33.44
C THR A 235 -32.34 -9.80 34.45
N GLY A 236 -32.04 -8.51 34.23
CA GLY A 236 -32.32 -7.46 35.22
C GLY A 236 -31.56 -7.69 36.53
N HIS A 237 -30.32 -8.19 36.44
CA HIS A 237 -29.44 -8.50 37.57
C HIS A 237 -29.87 -9.70 38.45
N ASP A 238 -30.86 -10.50 38.04
CA ASP A 238 -31.26 -11.72 38.76
C ASP A 238 -30.28 -12.88 38.51
N VAL A 239 -29.66 -13.39 39.58
CA VAL A 239 -28.69 -14.50 39.56
C VAL A 239 -29.31 -15.86 39.20
N GLY A 240 -30.51 -16.17 39.71
CA GLY A 240 -31.18 -17.45 39.48
C GLY A 240 -31.73 -17.55 38.06
N LEU A 241 -32.17 -16.43 37.49
CA LEU A 241 -32.48 -16.35 36.06
C LEU A 241 -31.21 -16.48 35.20
N ALA A 242 -30.09 -15.86 35.59
CA ALA A 242 -28.84 -15.92 34.84
C ALA A 242 -28.27 -17.34 34.73
N LEU A 243 -28.32 -18.14 35.81
CA LEU A 243 -27.92 -19.55 35.78
C LEU A 243 -28.76 -20.36 34.80
N ARG A 244 -30.10 -20.20 34.82
CA ARG A 244 -31.02 -20.86 33.90
C ARG A 244 -30.81 -20.43 32.44
N VAL A 245 -30.46 -19.17 32.20
CA VAL A 245 -30.12 -18.67 30.86
C VAL A 245 -28.86 -19.34 30.30
N ILE A 246 -27.82 -19.53 31.10
CA ILE A 246 -26.60 -20.25 30.66
C ILE A 246 -26.94 -21.68 30.25
N GLU A 247 -27.75 -22.39 31.05
CA GLU A 247 -28.20 -23.74 30.72
C GLU A 247 -29.02 -23.76 29.44
N ARG A 248 -29.93 -22.81 29.28
CA ARG A 248 -30.77 -22.70 28.09
C ARG A 248 -29.95 -22.45 26.82
N LEU A 249 -28.93 -21.58 26.89
CA LEU A 249 -28.00 -21.34 25.79
C LEU A 249 -27.19 -22.60 25.43
N GLY A 250 -26.79 -23.39 26.43
CA GLY A 250 -26.15 -24.70 26.23
C GLY A 250 -27.07 -25.75 25.59
N GLN A 251 -28.39 -25.59 25.70
CA GLN A 251 -29.39 -26.39 24.99
C GLN A 251 -29.60 -25.94 23.53
N GLY A 252 -28.97 -24.84 23.10
CA GLY A 252 -29.05 -24.27 21.74
C GLY A 252 -30.30 -23.43 21.50
N LEU A 253 -30.20 -22.40 20.67
CA LEU A 253 -31.31 -21.49 20.37
C LEU A 253 -32.14 -22.02 19.18
N ASP A 254 -33.45 -22.11 19.34
CA ASP A 254 -34.37 -22.53 18.26
C ASP A 254 -35.14 -21.32 17.74
N VAL A 255 -34.92 -20.98 16.47
CA VAL A 255 -35.58 -19.87 15.77
C VAL A 255 -37.04 -20.18 15.40
N ASN A 256 -37.44 -21.46 15.41
CA ASN A 256 -38.77 -21.93 15.00
C ASN A 256 -39.66 -22.36 16.16
N ALA A 257 -39.13 -22.46 17.38
CA ALA A 257 -39.93 -22.65 18.58
C ALA A 257 -40.39 -21.28 19.09
N PRO A 258 -41.62 -20.83 18.81
CA PRO A 258 -42.17 -19.69 19.51
C PRO A 258 -42.21 -20.01 21.01
N ALA A 259 -41.93 -19.01 21.83
CA ALA A 259 -42.43 -18.97 23.20
C ALA A 259 -43.97 -18.85 23.18
N SER A 260 -44.69 -19.80 22.59
CA SER A 260 -46.14 -20.09 22.75
C SER A 260 -46.66 -21.05 21.67
N GLY A 261 -47.29 -22.14 22.10
CA GLY A 261 -48.08 -23.04 21.25
C GLY A 261 -49.10 -23.85 22.07
N GLU A 262 -50.25 -23.23 22.31
CA GLU A 262 -51.60 -23.80 22.51
C GLU A 262 -51.91 -24.86 23.60
N ASP A 263 -50.94 -25.49 24.26
CA ASP A 263 -51.14 -26.27 25.50
C ASP A 263 -50.89 -25.42 26.76
N ALA A 264 -51.25 -24.13 26.68
CA ALA A 264 -51.04 -23.11 27.71
C ALA A 264 -52.06 -23.21 28.87
N SER A 265 -52.13 -24.38 29.51
CA SER A 265 -52.81 -24.52 30.80
C SER A 265 -51.87 -24.92 31.94
N ALA A 266 -50.54 -25.04 31.71
CA ALA A 266 -49.60 -25.32 32.81
C ALA A 266 -48.11 -24.90 32.63
N SER A 267 -47.65 -24.36 31.49
CA SER A 267 -46.26 -23.93 31.33
C SER A 267 -46.05 -22.49 31.83
N SER A 268 -45.31 -22.34 32.93
CA SER A 268 -45.13 -21.14 33.75
C SER A 268 -44.53 -19.93 33.02
N GLU A 269 -44.97 -18.71 33.40
CA GLU A 269 -44.43 -17.41 32.94
C GLU A 269 -42.88 -17.36 32.97
N GLY A 270 -42.26 -18.03 33.94
CA GLY A 270 -40.81 -18.10 34.07
C GLY A 270 -40.06 -18.82 32.94
N ALA A 271 -40.68 -19.73 32.19
CA ALA A 271 -40.03 -20.39 31.04
C ALA A 271 -39.88 -19.43 29.84
N ASN A 272 -40.87 -18.55 29.63
CA ASN A 272 -40.84 -17.53 28.59
C ASN A 272 -39.84 -16.41 28.90
N ASP A 273 -39.59 -16.12 30.19
CA ASP A 273 -38.58 -15.15 30.62
C ASP A 273 -37.15 -15.67 30.40
N VAL A 274 -36.91 -16.96 30.66
CA VAL A 274 -35.61 -17.60 30.39
C VAL A 274 -35.29 -17.58 28.89
N GLU A 275 -36.25 -17.91 28.03
CA GLU A 275 -36.04 -17.88 26.57
C GLU A 275 -35.73 -16.47 26.06
N ARG A 276 -36.52 -15.47 26.48
CA ARG A 276 -36.30 -14.06 26.10
C ARG A 276 -34.95 -13.54 26.59
N ALA A 277 -34.56 -13.87 27.83
CA ALA A 277 -33.27 -13.49 28.37
C ALA A 277 -32.12 -14.20 27.65
N ALA A 278 -32.26 -15.47 27.26
CA ALA A 278 -31.26 -16.20 26.47
C ALA A 278 -31.04 -15.55 25.10
N TRP A 279 -32.10 -15.22 24.37
CA TRP A 279 -31.99 -14.47 23.11
C TRP A 279 -31.36 -13.09 23.31
N ARG A 280 -31.73 -12.37 24.37
CA ARG A 280 -31.15 -11.07 24.68
C ARG A 280 -29.65 -11.17 25.01
N THR A 281 -29.23 -12.15 25.80
CA THR A 281 -27.81 -12.39 26.09
C THR A 281 -27.04 -12.72 24.81
N ALA A 282 -27.58 -13.59 23.94
CA ALA A 282 -26.94 -13.91 22.67
C ALA A 282 -26.81 -12.69 21.75
N GLN A 283 -27.83 -11.83 21.70
CA GLN A 283 -27.82 -10.55 20.97
C GLN A 283 -26.71 -9.63 21.47
N LEU A 284 -26.61 -9.42 22.78
CA LEU A 284 -25.59 -8.58 23.42
C LEU A 284 -24.18 -9.10 23.15
N MET A 285 -23.97 -10.40 23.36
CA MET A 285 -22.69 -11.07 23.13
C MET A 285 -22.28 -11.04 21.65
N SER A 286 -23.24 -11.07 20.71
CA SER A 286 -22.95 -10.98 19.27
C SER A 286 -22.36 -9.63 18.82
N GLY A 287 -22.45 -8.61 19.68
CA GLY A 287 -21.88 -7.28 19.44
C GLY A 287 -20.35 -7.28 19.37
N THR A 288 -19.69 -8.26 19.98
CA THR A 288 -18.23 -8.41 20.03
C THR A 288 -17.79 -9.72 19.37
N ALA A 289 -16.50 -9.81 18.99
CA ALA A 289 -16.00 -11.01 18.34
C ALA A 289 -15.83 -12.18 19.32
N ASN A 290 -15.26 -11.93 20.51
CA ASN A 290 -15.11 -12.98 21.51
C ASN A 290 -16.46 -13.36 22.12
N GLY A 291 -17.38 -12.41 22.28
CA GLY A 291 -18.73 -12.70 22.78
C GLY A 291 -19.52 -13.62 21.84
N TYR A 292 -19.52 -13.34 20.53
CA TYR A 292 -20.19 -14.18 19.54
C TYR A 292 -19.65 -15.61 19.55
N ASP A 293 -18.32 -15.75 19.58
CA ASP A 293 -17.67 -17.05 19.62
C ASP A 293 -17.93 -17.82 20.92
N ALA A 294 -18.02 -17.13 22.05
CA ALA A 294 -18.38 -17.76 23.32
C ALA A 294 -19.81 -18.33 23.25
N VAL A 295 -20.77 -17.60 22.67
CA VAL A 295 -22.14 -18.11 22.46
C VAL A 295 -22.16 -19.28 21.48
N LYS A 296 -21.46 -19.16 20.34
CA LYS A 296 -21.35 -20.24 19.35
C LYS A 296 -20.73 -21.50 19.96
N ARG A 297 -19.69 -21.36 20.78
CA ARG A 297 -19.00 -22.45 21.48
C ARG A 297 -19.92 -23.13 22.49
N LEU A 298 -20.70 -22.34 23.24
CA LEU A 298 -21.68 -22.87 24.21
C LEU A 298 -22.80 -23.64 23.52
N ALA A 299 -23.27 -23.18 22.36
CA ALA A 299 -24.35 -23.83 21.60
C ALA A 299 -23.93 -25.11 20.86
N GLY A 300 -22.65 -25.24 20.51
CA GLY A 300 -22.08 -26.46 19.92
C GLY A 300 -22.64 -26.81 18.53
N GLU A 301 -22.93 -28.10 18.29
CA GLU A 301 -23.40 -28.65 17.00
C GLU A 301 -24.75 -28.10 16.53
N ARG A 302 -25.48 -27.40 17.41
CA ARG A 302 -26.79 -26.79 17.10
C ARG A 302 -26.66 -25.48 16.32
N TRP A 303 -25.44 -24.97 16.14
CA TRP A 303 -25.19 -23.78 15.33
C TRP A 303 -25.12 -24.13 13.83
N PRO A 304 -25.69 -23.31 12.92
CA PRO A 304 -25.58 -23.53 11.48
C PRO A 304 -24.13 -23.68 11.01
N SER A 305 -23.87 -24.74 10.24
CA SER A 305 -22.53 -25.14 9.81
C SER A 305 -22.36 -25.25 8.29
N MET A 306 -23.43 -25.14 7.49
CA MET A 306 -23.33 -25.17 6.02
C MET A 306 -22.66 -23.91 5.48
N GLU A 307 -21.97 -24.05 4.34
CA GLU A 307 -21.25 -22.97 3.67
C GLU A 307 -22.20 -21.80 3.33
N GLY A 308 -21.83 -20.58 3.70
CA GLY A 308 -22.69 -19.40 3.60
C GLY A 308 -23.76 -19.27 4.70
N ALA A 309 -24.43 -20.36 5.10
CA ALA A 309 -25.46 -20.34 6.15
C ALA A 309 -24.87 -20.06 7.55
N CYS A 310 -23.61 -20.41 7.78
CA CYS A 310 -22.87 -20.15 9.03
C CYS A 310 -22.80 -18.66 9.43
N TYR A 311 -23.03 -17.74 8.48
CA TYR A 311 -23.06 -16.29 8.72
C TYR A 311 -24.39 -15.79 9.28
N ALA A 312 -25.48 -16.52 9.04
CA ALA A 312 -26.84 -16.09 9.36
C ALA A 312 -27.02 -15.74 10.85
N PRO A 313 -26.53 -16.54 11.83
CA PRO A 313 -26.75 -16.25 13.24
C PRO A 313 -26.12 -14.92 13.68
N ARG A 314 -24.89 -14.61 13.25
CA ARG A 314 -24.23 -13.35 13.62
C ARG A 314 -24.98 -12.15 13.06
N VAL A 315 -25.44 -12.24 11.80
CA VAL A 315 -26.20 -11.16 11.15
C VAL A 315 -27.54 -10.96 11.84
N MET A 316 -28.27 -12.06 12.10
CA MET A 316 -29.55 -12.04 12.79
C MET A 316 -29.42 -11.40 14.17
N LEU A 317 -28.49 -11.89 15.01
CA LEU A 317 -28.36 -11.44 16.40
C LEU A 317 -27.98 -9.96 16.49
N ARG A 318 -27.07 -9.48 15.63
CA ARG A 318 -26.67 -8.06 15.62
C ARG A 318 -27.78 -7.15 15.09
N ALA A 319 -28.51 -7.58 14.07
CA ALA A 319 -29.64 -6.82 13.55
C ALA A 319 -30.78 -6.79 14.58
N ALA A 320 -31.09 -7.92 15.21
CA ALA A 320 -32.08 -8.05 16.28
C ALA A 320 -31.75 -7.14 17.47
N ASP A 321 -30.50 -7.12 17.93
CA ASP A 321 -30.04 -6.22 18.99
C ASP A 321 -30.29 -4.74 18.65
N ALA A 322 -30.02 -4.33 17.40
CA ALA A 322 -30.33 -2.98 16.94
C ALA A 322 -31.84 -2.69 16.93
N ILE A 323 -32.68 -3.65 16.50
CA ILE A 323 -34.14 -3.52 16.51
C ILE A 323 -34.67 -3.42 17.95
N VAL A 324 -34.23 -4.30 18.85
CA VAL A 324 -34.63 -4.32 20.27
C VAL A 324 -34.29 -2.99 20.93
N ARG A 325 -33.07 -2.47 20.74
CA ARG A 325 -32.69 -1.15 21.28
C ARG A 325 -33.50 0.01 20.70
N ALA A 326 -33.82 -0.03 19.41
CA ALA A 326 -34.56 1.05 18.75
C ALA A 326 -36.07 1.04 19.06
N SER A 327 -36.63 -0.12 19.39
CA SER A 327 -38.09 -0.32 19.47
C SER A 327 -38.61 -0.80 20.82
N HIS A 328 -37.71 -1.24 21.70
CA HIS A 328 -38.01 -1.89 22.98
C HIS A 328 -38.96 -3.09 22.86
N CYS A 329 -38.96 -3.78 21.71
CA CYS A 329 -39.69 -5.04 21.55
C CYS A 329 -39.01 -6.18 22.33
N ALA A 330 -39.74 -7.29 22.52
CA ALA A 330 -39.16 -8.49 23.12
C ALA A 330 -38.02 -9.04 22.25
N ALA A 331 -37.03 -9.65 22.90
CA ALA A 331 -35.79 -10.09 22.25
C ALA A 331 -35.92 -11.41 21.48
N ASP A 332 -37.04 -12.13 21.57
CA ASP A 332 -37.23 -13.38 20.84
C ASP A 332 -37.36 -13.17 19.32
N PRO A 333 -36.99 -14.16 18.49
CA PRO A 333 -37.00 -14.02 17.03
C PRO A 333 -38.37 -13.64 16.45
N SER A 334 -39.46 -14.12 17.06
CA SER A 334 -40.82 -13.87 16.57
C SER A 334 -41.24 -12.42 16.75
N ALA A 335 -40.95 -11.83 17.92
CA ALA A 335 -41.21 -10.42 18.21
C ALA A 335 -40.34 -9.49 17.35
N VAL A 336 -39.06 -9.83 17.17
CA VAL A 336 -38.14 -9.07 16.32
C VAL A 336 -38.60 -9.12 14.85
N LEU A 337 -39.00 -10.29 14.34
CA LEU A 337 -39.52 -10.44 12.99
C LEU A 337 -40.84 -9.68 12.80
N ALA A 338 -41.78 -9.78 13.74
CA ALA A 338 -43.03 -9.03 13.71
C ALA A 338 -42.77 -7.51 13.69
N ARG A 339 -41.77 -7.04 14.45
CA ARG A 339 -41.36 -5.64 14.43
C ARG A 339 -40.73 -5.23 13.09
N ALA A 340 -39.87 -6.07 12.52
CA ALA A 340 -39.26 -5.86 11.21
C ALA A 340 -40.33 -5.72 10.11
N GLN A 341 -41.31 -6.63 10.09
CA GLN A 341 -42.44 -6.58 9.16
C GLN A 341 -43.31 -5.33 9.38
N ALA A 342 -43.57 -4.94 10.63
CA ALA A 342 -44.31 -3.72 10.94
C ALA A 342 -43.60 -2.45 10.44
N TRP A 343 -42.27 -2.39 10.54
CA TRP A 343 -41.50 -1.29 9.95
C TRP A 343 -41.67 -1.23 8.44
N LYS A 344 -41.57 -2.36 7.73
CA LYS A 344 -41.76 -2.42 6.28
C LYS A 344 -43.17 -2.04 5.83
N ALA A 345 -44.19 -2.36 6.63
CA ALA A 345 -45.58 -2.01 6.35
C ALA A 345 -45.90 -0.52 6.59
N SER A 346 -45.02 0.21 7.29
CA SER A 346 -45.18 1.64 7.60
C SER A 346 -44.43 2.54 6.59
N THR A 347 -44.07 3.77 6.96
CA THR A 347 -43.11 4.60 6.22
C THR A 347 -41.74 4.53 6.92
N PRO A 348 -40.96 3.45 6.73
CA PRO A 348 -39.72 3.23 7.47
C PRO A 348 -38.62 4.18 7.03
N THR A 349 -37.68 4.45 7.93
CA THR A 349 -36.39 5.03 7.53
C THR A 349 -35.58 4.02 6.72
N ALA A 350 -34.55 4.50 6.00
CA ALA A 350 -33.63 3.61 5.27
C ALA A 350 -32.94 2.60 6.20
N GLU A 351 -32.58 3.03 7.41
CA GLU A 351 -31.97 2.18 8.44
C GLU A 351 -32.93 1.09 8.93
N GLN A 352 -34.19 1.43 9.23
CA GLN A 352 -35.20 0.46 9.64
C GLN A 352 -35.47 -0.59 8.55
N THR A 353 -35.56 -0.14 7.30
CA THR A 353 -35.75 -1.04 6.14
C THR A 353 -34.58 -2.01 6.02
N HIS A 354 -33.35 -1.50 6.16
CA HIS A 354 -32.13 -2.29 6.05
C HIS A 354 -32.02 -3.35 7.15
N LEU A 355 -32.24 -2.96 8.41
CA LEU A 355 -32.27 -3.89 9.55
C LEU A 355 -33.38 -4.95 9.39
N ALA A 356 -34.57 -4.55 8.94
CA ALA A 356 -35.67 -5.47 8.70
C ALA A 356 -35.34 -6.50 7.61
N CYS A 357 -34.73 -6.08 6.49
CA CYS A 357 -34.27 -6.99 5.45
C CYS A 357 -33.17 -7.94 5.94
N MET A 358 -32.24 -7.47 6.78
CA MET A 358 -31.22 -8.35 7.38
C MET A 358 -31.83 -9.43 8.25
N VAL A 359 -32.76 -9.09 9.15
CA VAL A 359 -33.42 -10.06 10.03
C VAL A 359 -34.19 -11.09 9.22
N GLU A 360 -35.03 -10.66 8.27
CA GLU A 360 -35.81 -11.58 7.43
C GLU A 360 -34.91 -12.52 6.63
N ALA A 361 -33.90 -12.00 5.93
CA ALA A 361 -33.00 -12.79 5.11
C ALA A 361 -32.14 -13.76 5.95
N SER A 362 -31.63 -13.31 7.10
CA SER A 362 -30.82 -14.15 7.98
C SER A 362 -31.64 -15.23 8.68
N LEU A 363 -32.87 -14.94 9.12
CA LEU A 363 -33.76 -15.98 9.67
C LEU A 363 -34.14 -17.02 8.61
N LYS A 364 -34.46 -16.56 7.39
CA LYS A 364 -34.74 -17.45 6.26
C LYS A 364 -33.54 -18.35 5.93
N LEU A 365 -32.33 -17.78 5.93
CA LEU A 365 -31.09 -18.52 5.70
C LEU A 365 -30.77 -19.50 6.85
N TRP A 366 -30.98 -19.08 8.10
CA TRP A 366 -30.80 -19.95 9.27
C TRP A 366 -31.75 -21.15 9.18
N ASN A 367 -33.02 -20.93 8.84
CA ASN A 367 -34.03 -21.97 8.73
C ASN A 367 -33.80 -22.92 7.55
N ALA A 368 -33.52 -22.38 6.37
CA ALA A 368 -33.32 -23.18 5.16
C ALA A 368 -31.96 -23.89 5.16
N ASN A 369 -30.96 -23.33 5.86
CA ASN A 369 -29.57 -23.77 5.87
C ASN A 369 -28.96 -23.89 4.46
N ASP A 370 -29.48 -23.10 3.51
CA ASP A 370 -29.09 -23.07 2.09
C ASP A 370 -29.24 -21.65 1.53
N VAL A 371 -28.19 -21.14 0.90
CA VAL A 371 -28.15 -19.83 0.25
C VAL A 371 -29.10 -19.77 -0.96
N SER A 372 -29.39 -20.90 -1.61
CA SER A 372 -30.29 -20.97 -2.76
C SER A 372 -31.74 -20.58 -2.42
N ALA A 373 -32.11 -20.63 -1.13
CA ALA A 373 -33.41 -20.19 -0.65
C ALA A 373 -33.60 -18.66 -0.71
N LEU A 374 -32.52 -17.90 -0.80
CA LEU A 374 -32.55 -16.44 -0.78
C LEU A 374 -32.67 -15.82 -2.18
N ASP A 375 -33.40 -14.71 -2.26
CA ASP A 375 -33.42 -13.86 -3.44
C ASP A 375 -32.16 -12.96 -3.51
N PRO A 376 -31.82 -12.37 -4.69
CA PRO A 376 -30.73 -11.40 -4.83
C PRO A 376 -30.57 -10.35 -3.73
N SER A 377 -31.69 -9.76 -3.31
CA SER A 377 -31.69 -8.64 -2.37
C SER A 377 -31.46 -9.14 -0.95
N GLU A 378 -32.02 -10.30 -0.60
CA GLU A 378 -31.78 -11.02 0.66
C GLU A 378 -30.31 -11.44 0.79
N ILE A 379 -29.72 -11.99 -0.29
CA ILE A 379 -28.28 -12.31 -0.35
C ILE A 379 -27.44 -11.04 -0.12
N GLY A 380 -27.84 -9.92 -0.74
CA GLY A 380 -27.23 -8.61 -0.54
C GLY A 380 -27.28 -8.14 0.91
N SER A 381 -28.42 -8.31 1.59
CA SER A 381 -28.59 -7.95 3.00
C SER A 381 -27.74 -8.81 3.93
N VAL A 382 -27.64 -10.12 3.69
CA VAL A 382 -26.76 -11.02 4.47
C VAL A 382 -25.29 -10.66 4.25
N LEU A 383 -24.85 -10.38 3.01
CA LEU A 383 -23.47 -9.94 2.77
C LEU A 383 -23.17 -8.62 3.49
N ALA A 384 -24.13 -7.68 3.51
CA ALA A 384 -23.98 -6.41 4.21
C ALA A 384 -23.80 -6.63 5.71
N GLY A 385 -24.63 -7.48 6.32
CA GLY A 385 -24.52 -7.86 7.73
C GLY A 385 -23.21 -8.59 8.04
N ARG A 386 -22.78 -9.52 7.17
CA ARG A 386 -21.51 -10.26 7.28
C ARG A 386 -20.32 -9.31 7.34
N ASN A 387 -20.32 -8.28 6.49
CA ASN A 387 -19.31 -7.23 6.49
C ASN A 387 -19.57 -6.15 7.56
N GLY A 388 -20.58 -6.28 8.41
CA GLY A 388 -20.86 -5.35 9.51
C GLY A 388 -21.50 -4.02 9.08
N PHE A 389 -21.98 -3.89 7.85
CA PHE A 389 -22.71 -2.71 7.39
C PHE A 389 -24.14 -2.68 7.94
N MET A 390 -24.30 -2.37 9.23
CA MET A 390 -25.60 -2.40 9.93
C MET A 390 -26.53 -1.22 9.57
N THR A 391 -26.04 -0.21 8.85
CA THR A 391 -26.82 0.96 8.43
C THR A 391 -26.73 1.17 6.91
N ASP A 392 -27.83 1.63 6.33
CA ASP A 392 -27.91 2.03 4.92
C ASP A 392 -28.71 3.33 4.76
N GLY A 393 -28.42 4.08 3.70
CA GLY A 393 -29.01 5.39 3.42
C GLY A 393 -27.96 6.47 3.09
N PRO A 394 -28.39 7.68 2.72
CA PRO A 394 -27.49 8.74 2.28
C PRO A 394 -26.37 9.04 3.31
N GLY A 395 -25.12 8.95 2.88
CA GLY A 395 -23.95 9.24 3.71
C GLY A 395 -23.40 8.06 4.52
N THR A 396 -24.13 6.94 4.60
CA THR A 396 -23.65 5.71 5.26
C THR A 396 -22.49 5.06 4.47
N PRO A 397 -21.62 4.27 5.13
CA PRO A 397 -20.56 3.53 4.45
C PRO A 397 -21.07 2.60 3.34
N LEU A 398 -22.18 1.87 3.58
CA LEU A 398 -22.74 0.95 2.58
C LEU A 398 -23.21 1.68 1.32
N ALA A 399 -23.99 2.77 1.46
CA ALA A 399 -24.42 3.57 0.32
C ALA A 399 -23.23 4.16 -0.47
N LYS A 400 -22.16 4.55 0.23
CA LYS A 400 -20.92 5.02 -0.42
C LYS A 400 -20.23 3.89 -1.20
N VAL A 401 -20.16 2.68 -0.66
CA VAL A 401 -19.62 1.48 -1.33
C VAL A 401 -20.45 1.16 -2.56
N LYS A 402 -21.77 0.98 -2.43
CA LYS A 402 -22.72 0.72 -3.53
C LYS A 402 -22.55 1.72 -4.67
N SER A 403 -22.58 3.01 -4.35
CA SER A 403 -22.42 4.09 -5.33
C SER A 403 -21.03 4.09 -5.99
N ARG A 404 -19.97 3.83 -5.22
CA ARG A 404 -18.60 3.87 -5.75
C ARG A 404 -18.28 2.64 -6.59
N LEU A 405 -18.75 1.46 -6.19
CA LEU A 405 -18.63 0.22 -6.94
C LEU A 405 -19.26 0.39 -8.33
N LEU A 406 -20.53 0.80 -8.37
CA LEU A 406 -21.25 1.09 -9.63
C LEU A 406 -20.49 2.11 -10.49
N LYS A 407 -20.02 3.21 -9.88
CA LYS A 407 -19.26 4.24 -10.60
C LYS A 407 -17.91 3.73 -11.11
N THR A 408 -17.29 2.77 -10.46
CA THR A 408 -16.05 2.16 -10.98
C THR A 408 -16.37 1.32 -12.21
N ILE A 409 -17.36 0.44 -12.11
CA ILE A 409 -17.80 -0.48 -13.17
C ILE A 409 -18.36 0.28 -14.38
N ASN A 410 -19.43 1.05 -14.21
CA ASN A 410 -20.16 1.67 -15.33
C ASN A 410 -19.50 2.90 -15.93
N THR A 411 -18.50 3.45 -15.25
CA THR A 411 -18.01 4.79 -15.60
C THR A 411 -16.50 4.90 -15.57
N SER A 412 -15.81 4.46 -14.53
CA SER A 412 -14.37 4.72 -14.40
C SER A 412 -13.56 3.80 -15.31
N ILE A 413 -13.92 2.52 -15.41
CA ILE A 413 -13.27 1.56 -16.31
C ILE A 413 -13.53 1.94 -17.79
N PRO A 414 -14.79 2.11 -18.25
CA PRO A 414 -15.08 2.50 -19.64
C PRO A 414 -14.44 3.83 -20.06
N ARG A 415 -14.33 4.82 -19.16
CA ARG A 415 -13.67 6.11 -19.49
C ARG A 415 -12.19 5.97 -19.83
N ALA A 416 -11.54 4.86 -19.49
CA ALA A 416 -10.15 4.63 -19.83
C ALA A 416 -9.96 4.54 -21.35
N SER A 417 -10.86 3.86 -22.07
CA SER A 417 -10.80 3.73 -23.54
C SER A 417 -11.04 5.06 -24.25
N ASP A 418 -11.85 5.94 -23.67
CA ASP A 418 -12.18 7.26 -24.25
C ASP A 418 -11.12 8.33 -23.98
N SER A 419 -10.03 7.98 -23.29
CA SER A 419 -9.06 8.95 -22.79
C SER A 419 -8.16 9.51 -23.90
N GLY A 420 -8.60 10.61 -24.52
CA GLY A 420 -7.83 11.36 -25.52
C GLY A 420 -7.65 12.84 -25.17
N TRP A 421 -6.98 13.60 -26.05
CA TRP A 421 -6.74 15.05 -25.86
C TRP A 421 -8.03 15.85 -25.60
N LYS A 422 -9.15 15.43 -26.21
CA LYS A 422 -10.49 16.03 -26.03
C LYS A 422 -11.00 15.94 -24.59
N THR A 423 -10.51 14.97 -23.81
CA THR A 423 -10.89 14.78 -22.40
C THR A 423 -9.92 15.43 -21.42
N ALA A 424 -8.79 15.98 -21.89
CA ALA A 424 -7.74 16.53 -21.03
C ALA A 424 -8.23 17.74 -20.20
N LEU A 425 -8.93 18.70 -20.83
CA LEU A 425 -9.44 19.89 -20.14
C LEU A 425 -10.47 19.55 -19.04
N PRO A 426 -11.52 18.73 -19.28
CA PRO A 426 -12.39 18.26 -18.20
C PRO A 426 -11.64 17.57 -17.06
N ARG A 427 -10.59 16.80 -17.36
CA ARG A 427 -9.79 16.08 -16.35
C ARG A 427 -8.96 17.01 -15.48
N ILE A 428 -8.47 18.14 -16.03
CA ILE A 428 -7.78 19.18 -15.27
C ILE A 428 -8.66 19.77 -14.16
N VAL A 429 -9.97 19.91 -14.40
CA VAL A 429 -10.93 20.37 -13.38
C VAL A 429 -11.58 19.22 -12.59
N GLY A 430 -11.03 18.00 -12.70
CA GLY A 430 -11.44 16.82 -11.93
C GLY A 430 -12.69 16.10 -12.45
N ARG A 431 -13.15 16.38 -13.67
CA ARG A 431 -14.26 15.69 -14.36
C ARG A 431 -13.72 14.65 -15.35
N LYS A 432 -14.52 13.61 -15.67
CA LYS A 432 -14.15 12.54 -16.64
C LYS A 432 -12.79 11.87 -16.39
N LYS A 433 -12.31 11.86 -15.15
CA LYS A 433 -11.06 11.21 -14.72
C LYS A 433 -11.22 9.69 -14.58
N SER A 434 -10.16 8.95 -14.82
CA SER A 434 -10.07 7.50 -14.61
C SER A 434 -8.64 7.08 -14.32
N ALA A 435 -8.42 6.43 -13.17
CA ALA A 435 -7.11 5.95 -12.75
C ALA A 435 -6.50 4.95 -13.76
N PHE A 436 -7.33 4.15 -14.42
CA PHE A 436 -6.91 3.16 -15.41
C PHE A 436 -6.27 3.78 -16.65
N THR A 437 -6.48 5.08 -16.92
CA THR A 437 -5.74 5.80 -17.98
C THR A 437 -4.23 5.82 -17.73
N ALA A 438 -3.78 5.67 -16.48
CA ALA A 438 -2.37 5.61 -16.16
C ALA A 438 -1.72 4.26 -16.53
N LEU A 439 -2.51 3.21 -16.81
CA LEU A 439 -1.98 1.92 -17.30
C LEU A 439 -1.25 2.05 -18.64
N SER A 440 -1.57 3.07 -19.44
CA SER A 440 -0.84 3.35 -20.69
C SER A 440 0.64 3.68 -20.46
N LYS A 441 1.05 3.92 -19.20
CA LYS A 441 2.45 4.13 -18.82
C LYS A 441 3.19 2.82 -18.52
N GLY A 442 2.45 1.75 -18.25
CA GLY A 442 2.94 0.45 -17.82
C GLY A 442 3.07 0.30 -16.30
N ILE A 443 2.96 -0.95 -15.85
CA ILE A 443 3.20 -1.38 -14.47
C ILE A 443 4.64 -1.90 -14.36
N TYR A 444 5.51 -1.13 -13.70
CA TYR A 444 6.92 -1.48 -13.50
C TYR A 444 7.14 -2.16 -12.17
N SER A 445 8.09 -3.09 -12.12
CA SER A 445 8.62 -3.72 -10.91
C SER A 445 7.65 -4.63 -10.14
N ALA A 446 6.39 -4.24 -9.92
CA ALA A 446 5.45 -4.97 -9.06
C ALA A 446 5.16 -6.44 -9.46
N HIS A 447 5.41 -6.82 -10.71
CA HIS A 447 5.23 -8.17 -11.24
C HIS A 447 6.49 -9.06 -11.13
N LEU A 448 7.55 -8.55 -10.50
CA LEU A 448 8.80 -9.26 -10.27
C LEU A 448 8.87 -9.77 -8.82
N ASP A 449 9.63 -10.85 -8.60
CA ASP A 449 9.87 -11.46 -7.29
C ASP A 449 11.20 -10.94 -6.68
N ILE A 450 11.57 -11.48 -5.53
CA ILE A 450 12.89 -11.24 -4.93
C ILE A 450 13.99 -11.86 -5.78
N VAL A 451 15.15 -11.22 -5.77
CA VAL A 451 16.28 -11.56 -6.66
C VAL A 451 16.70 -13.03 -6.52
N GLU A 452 16.71 -13.54 -5.29
CA GLU A 452 17.03 -14.94 -4.98
C GLU A 452 16.08 -15.94 -5.67
N LYS A 453 14.77 -15.65 -5.69
CA LYS A 453 13.75 -16.53 -6.29
C LYS A 453 13.66 -16.42 -7.80
N GLU A 454 14.07 -15.29 -8.36
CA GLU A 454 14.07 -15.10 -9.82
C GLU A 454 15.23 -15.84 -10.50
N ARG A 455 16.36 -16.05 -9.79
CA ARG A 455 17.55 -16.68 -10.36
C ARG A 455 17.34 -18.11 -10.85
N PRO A 456 16.71 -19.03 -10.09
CA PRO A 456 16.41 -20.37 -10.60
C PRO A 456 15.51 -20.37 -11.83
N MET A 457 14.54 -19.45 -11.89
CA MET A 457 13.64 -19.29 -13.03
C MET A 457 14.37 -18.77 -14.27
N LEU A 458 15.31 -17.82 -14.10
CA LEU A 458 16.17 -17.34 -15.18
C LEU A 458 17.00 -18.50 -15.77
N ASN A 459 17.69 -19.25 -14.91
CA ASN A 459 18.52 -20.39 -15.32
C ASN A 459 17.70 -21.46 -16.04
N ALA A 460 16.54 -21.84 -15.48
CA ALA A 460 15.65 -22.82 -16.09
C ALA A 460 15.13 -22.37 -17.46
N SER A 461 14.74 -21.10 -17.60
CA SER A 461 14.24 -20.54 -18.87
C SER A 461 15.36 -20.52 -19.93
N ALA A 462 16.56 -20.07 -19.57
CA ALA A 462 17.71 -20.06 -20.47
C ALA A 462 18.12 -21.48 -20.91
N ALA A 463 18.19 -22.42 -19.97
CA ALA A 463 18.48 -23.83 -20.26
C ALA A 463 17.43 -24.46 -21.19
N ASN A 464 16.14 -24.17 -20.97
CA ASN A 464 15.09 -24.69 -21.82
C ASN A 464 15.16 -24.14 -23.24
N ILE A 465 15.44 -22.85 -23.41
CA ILE A 465 15.63 -22.22 -24.72
C ILE A 465 16.82 -22.86 -25.44
N VAL A 466 18.00 -22.93 -24.80
CA VAL A 466 19.21 -23.53 -25.39
C VAL A 466 18.96 -24.98 -25.82
N ARG A 467 18.32 -25.78 -24.96
CA ARG A 467 17.99 -27.18 -25.27
C ARG A 467 16.99 -27.30 -26.43
N THR A 468 15.99 -26.43 -26.48
CA THR A 468 14.96 -26.45 -27.53
C THR A 468 15.56 -26.04 -28.87
N LEU A 469 16.36 -24.96 -28.89
CA LEU A 469 17.09 -24.52 -30.08
C LEU A 469 18.06 -25.61 -30.57
N HIS A 470 18.81 -26.24 -29.66
CA HIS A 470 19.75 -27.31 -30.02
C HIS A 470 19.04 -28.53 -30.60
N THR A 471 17.91 -28.94 -30.00
CA THR A 471 17.11 -30.08 -30.48
C THR A 471 16.53 -29.81 -31.86
N ALA A 472 16.00 -28.61 -32.08
CA ALA A 472 15.44 -28.24 -33.36
C ALA A 472 16.50 -28.10 -34.46
N LEU A 473 17.67 -27.55 -34.12
CA LEU A 473 18.80 -27.49 -35.04
C LEU A 473 19.25 -28.90 -35.47
N ALA A 474 19.30 -29.84 -34.52
CA ALA A 474 19.57 -31.25 -34.81
C ALA A 474 18.48 -31.95 -35.65
N GLN A 475 17.25 -31.43 -35.67
CA GLN A 475 16.13 -31.97 -36.46
C GLN A 475 16.03 -31.32 -37.85
N SER A 476 16.49 -30.08 -38.01
CA SER A 476 16.58 -29.37 -39.30
C SER A 476 17.66 -29.95 -40.25
N ASP A 477 18.45 -30.91 -39.76
CA ASP A 477 19.68 -31.47 -40.34
C ASP A 477 19.53 -32.33 -41.63
N ALA A 478 18.34 -32.52 -42.19
CA ALA A 478 18.23 -33.40 -43.37
C ALA A 478 18.45 -32.68 -44.73
N GLU A 479 18.12 -31.39 -44.85
CA GLU A 479 18.03 -30.71 -46.16
C GLU A 479 18.85 -29.41 -46.32
N ALA A 480 19.07 -28.63 -45.27
CA ALA A 480 19.76 -27.32 -45.37
C ALA A 480 21.30 -27.43 -45.46
N ASP A 481 21.90 -28.50 -44.91
CA ASP A 481 23.35 -28.75 -44.83
C ASP A 481 24.07 -28.92 -46.20
N ARG A 482 23.38 -28.72 -47.33
CA ARG A 482 23.89 -28.99 -48.68
C ARG A 482 24.15 -27.76 -49.54
N HIS A 483 23.81 -26.55 -49.08
CA HIS A 483 23.94 -25.33 -49.90
C HIS A 483 24.88 -24.32 -49.24
N ILE A 484 26.04 -24.14 -49.86
CA ILE A 484 26.99 -23.07 -49.52
C ILE A 484 26.43 -21.80 -50.16
N HIS A 485 26.26 -20.72 -49.39
CA HIS A 485 25.92 -19.44 -50.01
C HIS A 485 27.10 -18.92 -50.84
N SER A 486 26.84 -18.10 -51.85
CA SER A 486 27.89 -17.44 -52.65
C SER A 486 28.80 -16.51 -51.83
N ASP A 487 28.45 -16.23 -50.57
CA ASP A 487 29.27 -15.54 -49.57
C ASP A 487 29.62 -16.49 -48.41
N ALA A 488 30.91 -16.54 -48.05
CA ALA A 488 31.45 -17.39 -47.00
C ALA A 488 30.98 -16.98 -45.59
N ARG A 489 30.81 -15.67 -45.38
CA ARG A 489 30.59 -15.08 -44.06
C ARG A 489 29.27 -15.50 -43.40
N PRO A 490 28.10 -15.45 -44.08
CA PRO A 490 26.85 -15.92 -43.48
C PRO A 490 26.90 -17.41 -43.15
N THR A 491 27.50 -18.22 -44.04
CA THR A 491 27.69 -19.65 -43.81
C THR A 491 28.59 -19.91 -42.60
N LEU A 492 29.71 -19.17 -42.47
CA LEU A 492 30.61 -19.28 -41.33
C LEU A 492 29.93 -18.92 -40.00
N ASN A 493 29.19 -17.81 -39.97
CA ASN A 493 28.46 -17.39 -38.76
C ASN A 493 27.47 -18.47 -38.31
N ALA A 494 26.70 -19.06 -39.23
CA ALA A 494 25.77 -20.13 -38.90
C ALA A 494 26.47 -21.38 -38.30
N LEU A 495 27.65 -21.75 -38.83
CA LEU A 495 28.43 -22.89 -38.30
C LEU A 495 29.02 -22.59 -36.91
N VAL A 496 29.46 -21.35 -36.68
CA VAL A 496 29.97 -20.90 -35.38
C VAL A 496 28.85 -20.84 -34.35
N GLU A 497 27.71 -20.22 -34.68
CA GLU A 497 26.51 -20.18 -33.82
C GLU A 497 26.03 -21.59 -33.46
N ARG A 498 26.08 -22.54 -34.41
CA ARG A 498 25.75 -23.95 -34.17
C ARG A 498 26.71 -24.62 -33.20
N ALA A 499 28.02 -24.44 -33.39
CA ALA A 499 29.03 -25.00 -32.50
C ALA A 499 28.96 -24.39 -31.09
N GLU A 500 28.68 -23.08 -31.02
CA GLU A 500 28.43 -22.34 -29.79
C GLU A 500 27.20 -22.89 -29.05
N LEU A 501 26.06 -23.04 -29.73
CA LEU A 501 24.84 -23.58 -29.15
C LEU A 501 25.02 -25.02 -28.63
N ALA A 502 25.73 -25.86 -29.38
CA ALA A 502 26.07 -27.22 -28.94
C ALA A 502 26.99 -27.25 -27.72
N GLN A 503 27.89 -26.25 -27.58
CA GLN A 503 28.73 -26.12 -26.40
C GLN A 503 27.89 -25.72 -25.17
N TRP A 504 26.98 -24.76 -25.32
CA TRP A 504 26.07 -24.37 -24.25
C TRP A 504 25.12 -25.52 -23.84
N ALA A 505 24.56 -26.24 -24.81
CA ALA A 505 23.67 -27.38 -24.56
C ALA A 505 24.39 -28.58 -23.89
N GLY A 506 25.72 -28.66 -24.02
CA GLY A 506 26.54 -29.72 -23.43
C GLY A 506 26.92 -29.51 -21.97
N ARG A 507 26.61 -28.35 -21.37
CA ARG A 507 26.90 -28.07 -19.95
C ARG A 507 25.89 -28.75 -19.03
N SER A 508 26.37 -29.31 -17.91
CA SER A 508 25.52 -29.96 -16.90
C SER A 508 24.70 -28.96 -16.08
N GLU A 509 25.26 -27.78 -15.81
CA GLU A 509 24.60 -26.66 -15.14
C GLU A 509 24.75 -25.41 -16.02
N LEU A 510 23.62 -24.82 -16.41
CA LEU A 510 23.59 -23.63 -17.27
C LEU A 510 23.00 -22.45 -16.51
N ASP A 511 23.88 -21.58 -16.04
CA ASP A 511 23.50 -20.34 -15.38
C ASP A 511 23.33 -19.21 -16.39
N TYR A 512 22.25 -18.43 -16.25
CA TYR A 512 22.10 -17.18 -16.99
C TYR A 512 23.24 -16.22 -16.61
N GLY A 513 23.86 -15.59 -17.60
CA GLY A 513 25.04 -14.76 -17.42
C GLY A 513 26.35 -15.54 -17.26
N ALA A 514 26.36 -16.86 -17.47
CA ALA A 514 27.59 -17.64 -17.56
C ALA A 514 28.44 -17.17 -18.75
N THR A 515 29.76 -17.29 -18.61
CA THR A 515 30.71 -16.92 -19.66
C THR A 515 31.41 -18.14 -20.27
N LEU A 516 31.84 -18.01 -21.52
CA LEU A 516 32.74 -18.97 -22.16
C LEU A 516 34.17 -18.78 -21.59
N ASP A 517 34.75 -19.87 -21.09
CA ASP A 517 36.14 -19.92 -20.67
C ASP A 517 37.06 -20.38 -21.81
N ASP A 518 38.36 -20.40 -21.53
CA ASP A 518 39.38 -20.77 -22.51
C ASP A 518 39.20 -22.21 -23.06
N SER A 519 38.66 -23.13 -22.26
CA SER A 519 38.39 -24.51 -22.68
C SER A 519 37.19 -24.58 -23.62
N ASP A 520 36.18 -23.74 -23.41
CA ASP A 520 35.01 -23.64 -24.30
C ASP A 520 35.40 -23.13 -25.68
N TYR A 521 36.25 -22.10 -25.77
CA TYR A 521 36.72 -21.58 -27.05
C TYR A 521 37.46 -22.64 -27.88
N LEU A 522 38.26 -23.48 -27.24
CA LEU A 522 38.94 -24.59 -27.90
C LEU A 522 37.96 -25.70 -28.35
N ALA A 523 36.93 -25.97 -27.55
CA ALA A 523 35.88 -26.93 -27.89
C ALA A 523 35.03 -26.44 -29.08
N ILE A 524 34.63 -25.16 -29.07
CA ILE A 524 33.91 -24.51 -30.17
C ILE A 524 34.77 -24.54 -31.44
N ALA A 525 36.05 -24.14 -31.35
CA ALA A 525 36.97 -24.17 -32.50
C ALA A 525 37.07 -25.59 -33.10
N SER A 526 37.18 -26.61 -32.25
CA SER A 526 37.24 -28.01 -32.69
C SER A 526 35.95 -28.46 -33.38
N ARG A 527 34.78 -28.07 -32.86
CA ARG A 527 33.48 -28.37 -33.48
C ARG A 527 33.31 -27.66 -34.81
N VAL A 528 33.66 -26.38 -34.91
CA VAL A 528 33.58 -25.60 -36.17
C VAL A 528 34.46 -26.22 -37.25
N VAL A 529 35.68 -26.64 -36.92
CA VAL A 529 36.55 -27.35 -37.85
C VAL A 529 35.89 -28.62 -38.36
N GLY A 530 35.32 -29.44 -37.47
CA GLY A 530 34.60 -30.66 -37.85
C GLY A 530 33.39 -30.41 -38.74
N LEU A 531 32.61 -29.36 -38.45
CA LEU A 531 31.47 -28.95 -39.27
C LEU A 531 31.89 -28.49 -40.67
N ILE A 532 32.95 -27.69 -40.79
CA ILE A 532 33.47 -27.24 -42.10
C ILE A 532 33.99 -28.42 -42.93
N GLU A 533 34.63 -29.41 -42.29
CA GLU A 533 35.11 -30.63 -42.97
C GLU A 533 33.97 -31.54 -43.45
N GLY A 534 32.83 -31.51 -42.76
CA GLY A 534 31.63 -32.26 -43.13
C GLY A 534 30.87 -31.69 -44.33
N LEU A 535 31.16 -30.44 -44.74
CA LEU A 535 30.50 -29.82 -45.89
C LEU A 535 30.89 -30.48 -47.22
N ARG A 536 29.90 -30.69 -48.10
CA ARG A 536 30.13 -31.27 -49.43
C ARG A 536 30.96 -30.31 -50.31
N ALA A 537 31.95 -30.85 -51.02
CA ALA A 537 32.71 -30.05 -52.00
C ALA A 537 31.79 -29.55 -53.13
N PRO A 538 31.93 -28.28 -53.57
CA PRO A 538 31.14 -27.74 -54.66
C PRO A 538 31.38 -28.54 -55.96
N GLY A 539 30.31 -28.91 -56.65
CA GLY A 539 30.37 -29.65 -57.92
C GLY A 539 30.81 -28.77 -59.10
N GLU A 540 31.01 -29.37 -60.28
CA GLU A 540 31.49 -28.65 -61.48
C GLU A 540 30.56 -27.51 -61.94
N SER A 541 29.26 -27.60 -61.61
CA SER A 541 28.23 -26.59 -61.90
C SER A 541 28.11 -25.47 -60.86
N ALA A 542 28.90 -25.49 -59.78
CA ALA A 542 28.86 -24.46 -58.74
C ALA A 542 29.42 -23.12 -59.27
N SER A 543 28.79 -22.02 -58.85
CA SER A 543 29.21 -20.66 -59.17
C SER A 543 30.63 -20.35 -58.65
N LEU A 544 31.28 -19.34 -59.23
CA LEU A 544 32.59 -18.88 -58.76
C LEU A 544 32.54 -18.46 -57.28
N GLY A 545 31.48 -17.76 -56.86
CA GLY A 545 31.28 -17.32 -55.48
C GLY A 545 31.18 -18.47 -54.48
N GLU A 546 30.50 -19.57 -54.82
CA GLU A 546 30.41 -20.75 -53.94
C GLU A 546 31.77 -21.44 -53.77
N ARG A 547 32.61 -21.47 -54.82
CA ARG A 547 33.97 -22.04 -54.75
C ARG A 547 34.89 -21.16 -53.90
N GLU A 548 34.84 -19.84 -54.07
CA GLU A 548 35.57 -18.87 -53.25
C GLU A 548 35.12 -18.89 -51.78
N ALA A 549 33.81 -19.06 -51.54
CA ALA A 549 33.25 -19.21 -50.21
C ALA A 549 33.78 -20.46 -49.51
N MET A 550 33.79 -21.61 -50.20
CA MET A 550 34.36 -22.85 -49.68
C MET A 550 35.87 -22.74 -49.40
N GLN A 551 36.64 -22.06 -50.26
CA GLN A 551 38.07 -21.81 -50.00
C GLN A 551 38.27 -20.95 -48.74
N SER A 552 37.44 -19.92 -48.56
CA SER A 552 37.49 -19.04 -47.39
C SER A 552 37.16 -19.80 -46.09
N LEU A 553 36.15 -20.68 -46.12
CA LEU A 553 35.81 -21.56 -44.99
C LEU A 553 36.96 -22.52 -44.64
N ARG A 554 37.59 -23.13 -45.65
CA ARG A 554 38.75 -24.02 -45.45
C ARG A 554 39.96 -23.28 -44.87
N HIS A 555 40.23 -22.06 -45.36
CA HIS A 555 41.29 -21.22 -44.80
C HIS A 555 41.02 -20.89 -43.32
N PHE A 556 39.77 -20.57 -42.98
CA PHE A 556 39.35 -20.36 -41.61
C PHE A 556 39.53 -21.61 -40.73
N ALA A 557 39.18 -22.80 -41.24
CA ALA A 557 39.42 -24.06 -40.53
C ALA A 557 40.91 -24.33 -40.28
N VAL A 558 41.80 -24.02 -41.23
CA VAL A 558 43.26 -24.11 -41.04
C VAL A 558 43.72 -23.15 -39.95
N LYS A 559 43.22 -21.91 -39.94
CA LYS A 559 43.51 -20.91 -38.91
C LYS A 559 43.07 -21.41 -37.52
N LEU A 560 41.88 -22.01 -37.40
CA LEU A 560 41.39 -22.58 -36.13
C LEU A 560 42.20 -23.79 -35.66
N ARG A 561 42.70 -24.63 -36.58
CA ARG A 561 43.62 -25.74 -36.23
C ARG A 561 44.94 -25.24 -35.69
N ALA A 562 45.47 -24.16 -36.25
CA ALA A 562 46.70 -23.54 -35.76
C ALA A 562 46.52 -22.96 -34.33
N SER A 563 45.30 -22.58 -33.95
CA SER A 563 44.96 -22.12 -32.60
C SER A 563 44.51 -23.24 -31.63
N ARG A 564 44.66 -24.52 -31.98
CA ARG A 564 44.10 -25.65 -31.21
C ARG A 564 44.68 -25.82 -29.80
N THR A 565 45.83 -25.19 -29.51
CA THR A 565 46.49 -25.17 -28.20
C THR A 565 46.55 -23.78 -27.57
N ASP A 566 46.01 -22.77 -28.24
CA ASP A 566 46.08 -21.37 -27.81
C ASP A 566 44.67 -20.77 -27.80
N ALA A 567 44.08 -20.72 -26.61
CA ALA A 567 42.73 -20.21 -26.39
C ALA A 567 42.60 -18.71 -26.74
N ALA A 568 43.67 -17.91 -26.60
CA ALA A 568 43.62 -16.49 -26.96
C ALA A 568 43.51 -16.30 -28.48
N LEU A 569 44.23 -17.12 -29.26
CA LEU A 569 44.10 -17.14 -30.71
C LEU A 569 42.74 -17.69 -31.18
N ALA A 570 42.23 -18.74 -30.52
CA ALA A 570 40.91 -19.28 -30.81
C ALA A 570 39.80 -18.25 -30.51
N ARG A 571 39.89 -17.55 -29.38
CA ARG A 571 38.99 -16.46 -28.99
C ARG A 571 39.03 -15.32 -29.99
N ALA A 572 40.21 -14.85 -30.37
CA ALA A 572 40.36 -13.77 -31.35
C ALA A 572 39.78 -14.15 -32.73
N ALA A 573 39.86 -15.43 -33.11
CA ALA A 573 39.32 -15.93 -34.37
C ALA A 573 37.79 -16.12 -34.33
N LEU A 574 37.23 -16.60 -33.21
CA LEU A 574 35.80 -16.95 -33.09
C LEU A 574 34.93 -15.77 -32.66
N GLN A 575 35.43 -14.88 -31.80
CA GLN A 575 34.63 -13.80 -31.20
C GLN A 575 33.87 -12.92 -32.23
N PRO A 576 34.41 -12.57 -33.41
CA PRO A 576 33.66 -11.81 -34.42
C PRO A 576 32.46 -12.56 -35.03
N HIS A 577 32.39 -13.88 -34.82
CA HIS A 577 31.43 -14.80 -35.43
C HIS A 577 30.48 -15.46 -34.41
N LEU A 578 30.69 -15.26 -33.10
CA LEU A 578 29.74 -15.66 -32.06
C LEU A 578 28.45 -14.84 -32.18
N ALA A 579 27.36 -15.35 -31.62
CA ALA A 579 26.10 -14.60 -31.55
C ALA A 579 26.32 -13.24 -30.85
N LYS A 580 26.07 -12.13 -31.58
CA LYS A 580 26.31 -10.73 -31.15
C LYS A 580 27.78 -10.42 -30.79
N GLY A 581 28.72 -11.35 -31.01
CA GLY A 581 30.12 -11.24 -30.59
C GLY A 581 30.34 -11.22 -29.08
N SER A 582 29.37 -11.72 -28.30
CA SER A 582 29.42 -11.80 -26.85
C SER A 582 29.93 -13.17 -26.39
N ASP A 583 30.61 -13.22 -25.25
CA ASP A 583 31.02 -14.47 -24.59
C ASP A 583 30.11 -14.84 -23.42
N VAL A 584 29.01 -14.10 -23.24
CA VAL A 584 28.06 -14.23 -22.14
C VAL A 584 26.75 -14.81 -22.65
N LEU A 585 26.23 -15.84 -21.96
CA LEU A 585 24.87 -16.32 -22.15
C LEU A 585 23.88 -15.27 -21.62
N ASP A 586 23.43 -14.38 -22.51
CA ASP A 586 22.46 -13.33 -22.21
C ASP A 586 21.20 -13.42 -23.10
N LEU A 587 20.17 -12.65 -22.75
CA LEU A 587 18.92 -12.61 -23.52
C LEU A 587 19.13 -12.19 -24.98
N ASP A 588 20.07 -11.29 -25.25
CA ASP A 588 20.27 -10.77 -26.61
C ASP A 588 20.96 -11.84 -27.49
N MET A 589 21.87 -12.64 -26.93
CA MET A 589 22.46 -13.81 -27.55
C MET A 589 21.37 -14.85 -27.90
N LEU A 590 20.50 -15.17 -26.93
CA LEU A 590 19.38 -16.10 -27.13
C LEU A 590 18.38 -15.61 -28.18
N GLU A 591 18.04 -14.32 -28.18
CA GLU A 591 17.18 -13.71 -29.20
C GLU A 591 17.83 -13.74 -30.59
N THR A 592 19.14 -13.55 -30.68
CA THR A 592 19.90 -13.64 -31.94
C THR A 592 19.87 -15.07 -32.49
N MET A 593 20.15 -16.06 -31.64
CA MET A 593 20.10 -17.49 -32.00
C MET A 593 18.68 -17.96 -32.35
N ALA A 594 17.65 -17.47 -31.69
CA ALA A 594 16.26 -17.80 -32.02
C ALA A 594 15.79 -17.10 -33.30
N GLY A 595 16.31 -15.90 -33.61
CA GLY A 595 15.97 -15.13 -34.81
C GLY A 595 16.34 -15.84 -36.11
N SER A 596 17.36 -16.72 -36.11
CA SER A 596 17.68 -17.58 -37.25
C SER A 596 16.70 -18.75 -37.43
N MET A 597 15.81 -19.00 -36.45
CA MET A 597 14.88 -20.13 -36.40
C MET A 597 13.44 -19.68 -36.04
N ALA A 598 12.83 -18.85 -36.90
CA ALA A 598 11.55 -18.18 -36.62
C ALA A 598 10.37 -19.08 -36.18
N HIS A 599 10.32 -20.35 -36.62
CA HIS A 599 9.24 -21.29 -36.27
C HIS A 599 9.32 -21.83 -34.83
N LEU A 600 10.46 -21.67 -34.16
CA LEU A 600 10.67 -22.11 -32.76
C LEU A 600 10.34 -21.04 -31.72
N ALA A 601 10.05 -19.83 -32.19
CA ALA A 601 9.68 -18.70 -31.35
C ALA A 601 8.40 -18.97 -30.54
N GLU A 602 7.46 -19.78 -31.07
CA GLU A 602 6.23 -20.18 -30.36
C GLU A 602 6.50 -21.19 -29.25
N ALA A 603 7.32 -22.22 -29.51
CA ALA A 603 7.64 -23.27 -28.52
C ALA A 603 8.40 -22.74 -27.30
N THR A 604 9.16 -21.65 -27.47
CA THR A 604 9.97 -21.01 -26.41
C THR A 604 9.38 -19.67 -25.95
N GLN A 605 8.20 -19.28 -26.43
CA GLN A 605 7.61 -17.96 -26.19
C GLN A 605 7.45 -17.65 -24.70
N GLY A 606 7.04 -18.64 -23.91
CA GLY A 606 6.89 -18.50 -22.45
C GLY A 606 8.21 -18.24 -21.74
N ASP A 607 9.29 -18.93 -22.14
CA ASP A 607 10.62 -18.76 -21.55
C ASP A 607 11.23 -17.40 -21.93
N PHE A 608 11.09 -16.99 -23.20
CA PHE A 608 11.49 -15.65 -23.62
C PHE A 608 10.69 -14.55 -22.91
N LYS A 609 9.39 -14.77 -22.67
CA LYS A 609 8.56 -13.85 -21.86
C LYS A 609 9.11 -13.76 -20.43
N ASN A 610 9.47 -14.87 -19.80
CA ASN A 610 10.08 -14.88 -18.47
C ASN A 610 11.43 -14.15 -18.43
N LEU A 611 12.33 -14.42 -19.38
CA LEU A 611 13.62 -13.74 -19.47
C LEU A 611 13.46 -12.23 -19.68
N ARG A 612 12.62 -11.80 -20.63
CA ARG A 612 12.34 -10.36 -20.84
C ARG A 612 11.76 -9.70 -19.61
N ARG A 613 10.81 -10.36 -18.95
CA ARG A 613 10.21 -9.90 -17.70
C ARG A 613 11.29 -9.64 -16.65
N ILE A 614 12.17 -10.59 -16.37
CA ILE A 614 13.14 -10.47 -15.27
C ILE A 614 14.36 -9.63 -15.64
N VAL A 615 14.97 -9.87 -16.81
CA VAL A 615 16.23 -9.23 -17.25
C VAL A 615 15.99 -7.79 -17.68
N ARG A 616 14.94 -7.53 -18.46
CA ARG A 616 14.62 -6.18 -18.97
C ARG A 616 13.63 -5.43 -18.08
N ALA A 617 13.10 -6.07 -17.03
CA ALA A 617 12.03 -5.53 -16.20
C ALA A 617 10.85 -5.01 -17.05
N GLU A 618 10.49 -5.76 -18.08
CA GLU A 618 9.50 -5.33 -19.07
C GLU A 618 8.16 -5.04 -18.39
N PRO A 619 7.60 -3.83 -18.52
CA PRO A 619 6.37 -3.48 -17.83
C PRO A 619 5.18 -4.26 -18.38
N ILE A 620 4.23 -4.60 -17.51
CA ILE A 620 2.90 -5.01 -17.97
C ILE A 620 2.20 -3.77 -18.53
N VAL A 621 1.92 -3.79 -19.83
CA VAL A 621 1.19 -2.74 -20.55
C VAL A 621 0.02 -3.40 -21.28
N PRO A 622 -1.23 -2.98 -21.04
CA PRO A 622 -2.36 -3.52 -21.78
C PRO A 622 -2.27 -3.07 -23.26
N ALA A 623 -2.68 -3.95 -24.19
CA ALA A 623 -2.62 -3.67 -25.63
C ALA A 623 -3.42 -2.40 -26.03
N ASN A 624 -4.52 -2.16 -25.33
CA ASN A 624 -5.30 -0.92 -25.40
C ASN A 624 -5.98 -0.68 -24.03
N LEU A 625 -6.76 0.39 -23.90
CA LEU A 625 -7.46 0.71 -22.65
C LEU A 625 -8.93 0.24 -22.62
N SER A 626 -9.28 -0.79 -23.39
CA SER A 626 -10.59 -1.45 -23.28
C SER A 626 -10.71 -2.23 -21.96
N PRO A 627 -11.94 -2.45 -21.44
CA PRO A 627 -12.13 -3.24 -20.22
C PRO A 627 -11.48 -4.62 -20.27
N ALA A 628 -11.59 -5.33 -21.41
CA ALA A 628 -11.02 -6.67 -21.58
C ALA A 628 -9.49 -6.68 -21.56
N ALA A 629 -8.83 -5.72 -22.25
CA ALA A 629 -7.37 -5.63 -22.26
C ALA A 629 -6.81 -5.20 -20.89
N ILE A 630 -7.55 -4.36 -20.15
CA ILE A 630 -7.19 -4.00 -18.78
C ILE A 630 -7.31 -5.21 -17.86
N ARG A 631 -8.39 -6.01 -18.01
CA ARG A 631 -8.57 -7.27 -17.25
C ARG A 631 -7.38 -8.20 -17.47
N GLU A 632 -7.02 -8.48 -18.72
CA GLU A 632 -5.89 -9.36 -19.05
C GLU A 632 -4.58 -8.91 -18.40
N ALA A 633 -4.28 -7.60 -18.42
CA ALA A 633 -3.11 -7.05 -17.75
C ALA A 633 -3.16 -7.20 -16.21
N LEU A 634 -4.34 -7.07 -15.60
CA LEU A 634 -4.51 -7.24 -14.15
C LEU A 634 -4.53 -8.72 -13.72
N ASP A 635 -4.96 -9.63 -14.58
CA ASP A 635 -4.89 -11.08 -14.36
C ASP A 635 -3.43 -11.57 -14.47
N GLU A 636 -2.68 -11.06 -15.46
CA GLU A 636 -1.23 -11.27 -15.51
C GLU A 636 -0.57 -10.72 -14.24
N LEU A 637 -0.94 -9.52 -13.81
CA LEU A 637 -0.44 -8.98 -12.53
C LEU A 637 -0.86 -9.84 -11.34
N ALA A 638 -2.10 -10.34 -11.27
CA ALA A 638 -2.59 -11.18 -10.17
C ALA A 638 -1.75 -12.45 -10.02
N SER A 639 -1.45 -13.10 -11.15
CA SER A 639 -0.67 -14.33 -11.18
C SER A 639 0.82 -14.12 -10.85
N THR A 640 1.37 -12.94 -11.16
CA THR A 640 2.80 -12.65 -11.01
C THR A 640 3.16 -11.90 -9.73
N ILE A 641 2.28 -11.06 -9.21
CA ILE A 641 2.55 -10.22 -8.03
C ILE A 641 2.84 -11.06 -6.79
N LYS A 642 3.91 -10.69 -6.10
CA LYS A 642 4.39 -11.38 -4.91
C LYS A 642 4.07 -10.61 -3.64
N SER A 643 4.35 -11.22 -2.49
CA SER A 643 4.10 -10.61 -1.19
C SER A 643 4.81 -9.25 -1.08
N GLY A 644 4.12 -8.22 -0.61
CA GLY A 644 4.66 -6.86 -0.52
C GLY A 644 4.64 -6.08 -1.86
N GLY A 645 4.24 -6.72 -2.96
CA GLY A 645 4.02 -6.04 -4.25
C GLY A 645 2.80 -5.12 -4.21
N LYS A 646 2.94 -3.92 -4.75
CA LYS A 646 1.85 -2.93 -4.81
C LYS A 646 1.91 -2.10 -6.09
N VAL A 647 0.75 -1.82 -6.66
CA VAL A 647 0.56 -0.91 -7.78
C VAL A 647 -0.39 0.20 -7.38
N MET A 648 -0.03 1.44 -7.69
CA MET A 648 -0.87 2.60 -7.51
C MET A 648 -0.94 3.41 -8.80
N LEU A 649 -2.15 3.61 -9.28
CA LEU A 649 -2.46 4.42 -10.45
C LEU A 649 -3.21 5.67 -10.01
N VAL A 650 -2.85 6.82 -10.58
CA VAL A 650 -3.52 8.10 -10.30
C VAL A 650 -3.79 8.81 -11.61
N ASP A 651 -4.98 9.40 -11.71
CA ASP A 651 -5.35 10.31 -12.81
C ASP A 651 -6.24 11.47 -12.34
N GLY A 652 -5.90 12.68 -12.74
CA GLY A 652 -6.77 13.85 -12.63
C GLY A 652 -6.02 15.14 -12.39
N GLY A 653 -6.73 16.25 -12.34
CA GLY A 653 -6.11 17.57 -12.32
C GLY A 653 -5.83 18.18 -10.95
N GLN A 654 -4.87 19.11 -10.97
CA GLN A 654 -4.60 20.09 -9.93
C GLN A 654 -4.68 21.49 -10.53
N VAL A 655 -5.36 22.39 -9.83
CA VAL A 655 -5.47 23.80 -10.18
C VAL A 655 -4.99 24.64 -9.00
N GLY A 656 -4.30 25.73 -9.27
CA GLY A 656 -3.80 26.59 -8.21
C GLY A 656 -3.23 27.90 -8.72
N ILE A 657 -2.79 28.71 -7.76
CA ILE A 657 -2.11 29.97 -7.99
C ILE A 657 -0.69 29.87 -7.48
N SER A 658 0.22 30.56 -8.14
CA SER A 658 1.64 30.58 -7.81
C SER A 658 2.18 31.98 -8.05
N THR A 659 2.74 32.60 -7.01
CA THR A 659 3.52 33.85 -7.17
C THR A 659 4.97 33.55 -7.54
N SER A 660 5.35 32.27 -7.69
CA SER A 660 6.72 31.91 -8.04
C SER A 660 7.12 32.54 -9.38
N GLY A 661 8.13 33.41 -9.34
CA GLY A 661 8.53 34.20 -10.49
C GLY A 661 7.95 35.61 -10.53
N LEU A 662 7.19 36.06 -9.52
CA LEU A 662 6.91 37.48 -9.30
C LEU A 662 8.01 38.04 -8.39
N SER A 663 9.00 38.70 -8.98
CA SER A 663 9.97 39.49 -8.22
C SER A 663 9.60 40.97 -8.30
N ALA A 664 9.50 41.67 -7.18
CA ALA A 664 9.51 43.13 -7.20
C ALA A 664 10.97 43.57 -7.39
N ASN A 665 11.30 44.16 -8.54
CA ASN A 665 12.57 44.84 -8.68
C ASN A 665 12.46 46.15 -7.91
N VAL A 666 12.95 46.18 -6.67
CA VAL A 666 13.11 47.44 -5.93
C VAL A 666 14.33 48.16 -6.51
N GLY A 667 14.14 48.73 -7.70
CA GLY A 667 15.16 49.51 -8.39
C GLY A 667 15.40 50.82 -7.64
N LYS A 668 16.31 50.79 -6.64
CA LYS A 668 17.23 51.87 -6.24
C LYS A 668 17.95 51.68 -4.89
N LEU A 669 17.70 50.62 -4.11
CA LEU A 669 18.23 50.61 -2.74
C LEU A 669 19.74 50.28 -2.63
N LEU A 670 20.34 49.49 -3.53
CA LEU A 670 21.76 49.11 -3.47
C LEU A 670 22.40 48.81 -4.84
N THR A 671 22.35 49.76 -5.80
CA THR A 671 23.19 49.68 -7.01
C THR A 671 24.59 50.21 -6.71
N ALA A 672 25.39 49.43 -5.99
CA ALA A 672 26.84 49.61 -5.94
C ALA A 672 27.48 48.59 -6.89
N ALA A 673 28.23 49.05 -7.89
CA ALA A 673 29.06 48.24 -8.80
C ALA A 673 28.34 47.22 -9.74
N GLY A 674 27.08 47.46 -10.15
CA GLY A 674 26.42 46.65 -11.21
C GLY A 674 25.76 45.34 -10.75
N ILE A 675 25.68 45.12 -9.43
CA ILE A 675 24.99 43.97 -8.82
C ILE A 675 23.54 44.36 -8.49
N VAL A 676 22.58 43.54 -8.91
CA VAL A 676 21.14 43.70 -8.63
C VAL A 676 20.73 42.69 -7.57
N VAL A 677 20.15 43.17 -6.47
CA VAL A 677 19.52 42.35 -5.43
C VAL A 677 18.00 42.52 -5.51
N SER A 678 17.27 41.45 -5.77
CA SER A 678 15.81 41.45 -5.87
C SER A 678 15.18 40.51 -4.84
N PRO A 679 14.30 40.99 -3.94
CA PRO A 679 13.52 40.12 -3.07
C PRO A 679 12.49 39.32 -3.87
N ARG A 680 12.20 38.10 -3.40
CA ARG A 680 11.23 37.17 -3.99
C ARG A 680 10.25 36.71 -2.93
N LEU A 681 8.98 36.68 -3.30
CA LEU A 681 7.91 36.10 -2.50
C LEU A 681 7.37 34.87 -3.23
N ASN A 682 7.52 33.70 -2.63
CA ASN A 682 7.02 32.44 -3.17
C ASN A 682 5.82 31.97 -2.33
N LEU A 683 4.62 32.29 -2.79
CA LEU A 683 3.36 31.77 -2.29
C LEU A 683 2.76 30.86 -3.36
N ARG A 684 2.38 29.65 -2.96
CA ARG A 684 1.69 28.69 -3.82
C ARG A 684 0.54 28.07 -3.08
N ALA A 685 -0.60 27.97 -3.73
CA ALA A 685 -1.74 27.23 -3.25
C ALA A 685 -2.30 26.41 -4.40
N ARG A 686 -2.42 25.10 -4.23
CA ARG A 686 -2.88 24.15 -5.25
C ARG A 686 -3.87 23.19 -4.65
N GLY A 687 -4.92 22.89 -5.39
CA GLY A 687 -5.96 21.95 -5.00
C GLY A 687 -6.40 21.13 -6.20
N GLY A 688 -6.66 19.85 -5.97
CA GLY A 688 -7.05 18.95 -7.06
C GLY A 688 -7.89 17.78 -6.59
N ARG A 689 -8.65 17.21 -7.53
CA ARG A 689 -9.41 15.97 -7.32
C ARG A 689 -8.98 14.95 -8.36
N GLN A 690 -8.39 13.86 -7.91
CA GLN A 690 -7.91 12.76 -8.76
C GLN A 690 -8.71 11.49 -8.51
N ALA A 691 -8.73 10.59 -9.48
CA ALA A 691 -9.12 9.21 -9.32
C ALA A 691 -7.85 8.44 -9.00
N PHE A 692 -7.97 7.43 -8.15
CA PHE A 692 -6.86 6.53 -7.90
C PHE A 692 -7.36 5.08 -7.89
N PHE A 693 -6.44 4.19 -8.19
CA PHE A 693 -6.62 2.76 -8.12
C PHE A 693 -5.40 2.18 -7.44
N GLU A 694 -5.61 1.32 -6.46
CA GLU A 694 -4.56 0.60 -5.76
C GLU A 694 -4.84 -0.90 -5.87
N TYR A 695 -3.81 -1.66 -6.22
CA TYR A 695 -3.89 -3.11 -6.40
C TYR A 695 -2.62 -3.70 -5.83
N GLY A 696 -2.71 -4.61 -4.88
CA GLY A 696 -1.51 -5.08 -4.21
C GLY A 696 -1.74 -6.25 -3.29
N ARG A 697 -0.64 -6.94 -3.00
CA ARG A 697 -0.64 -8.10 -2.12
C ARG A 697 0.16 -7.77 -0.86
N ARG A 698 -0.54 -7.60 0.25
CA ARG A 698 0.04 -7.47 1.59
C ARG A 698 0.27 -8.86 2.19
N THR A 699 0.95 -8.92 3.32
CA THR A 699 1.15 -10.17 4.04
C THR A 699 -0.18 -10.78 4.51
N ALA A 700 -1.15 -9.94 4.88
CA ALA A 700 -2.47 -10.36 5.35
C ALA A 700 -3.48 -10.66 4.25
N CYS A 701 -3.38 -9.99 3.10
CA CYS A 701 -4.46 -9.99 2.12
C CYS A 701 -4.01 -9.58 0.71
N PHE A 702 -4.86 -9.87 -0.27
CA PHE A 702 -4.80 -9.29 -1.62
C PHE A 702 -6.00 -8.33 -1.76
N TYR A 703 -5.78 -7.12 -2.25
CA TYR A 703 -6.83 -6.11 -2.35
C TYR A 703 -6.89 -5.42 -3.72
N PHE A 704 -8.11 -5.06 -4.09
CA PHE A 704 -8.48 -4.16 -5.19
C PHE A 704 -9.15 -2.94 -4.58
N THR A 705 -8.59 -1.75 -4.74
CA THR A 705 -9.12 -0.51 -4.16
C THR A 705 -9.31 0.53 -5.25
N ALA A 706 -10.50 1.11 -5.35
CA ALA A 706 -10.80 2.15 -6.34
C ALA A 706 -11.56 3.32 -5.71
N GLY A 707 -11.11 4.54 -6.02
CA GLY A 707 -11.67 5.70 -5.36
C GLY A 707 -11.26 7.05 -5.93
N SER A 708 -11.37 8.06 -5.08
CA SER A 708 -10.95 9.42 -5.40
C SER A 708 -10.07 9.97 -4.31
N GLN A 709 -9.08 10.76 -4.71
CA GLN A 709 -8.23 11.50 -3.79
C GLN A 709 -8.37 13.00 -4.01
N LYS A 710 -8.36 13.75 -2.92
CA LYS A 710 -8.28 15.21 -2.89
C LYS A 710 -6.91 15.57 -2.36
N ARG A 711 -6.17 16.37 -3.12
CA ARG A 711 -4.86 16.87 -2.70
C ARG A 711 -4.90 18.39 -2.60
N VAL A 712 -4.40 18.91 -1.49
CA VAL A 712 -4.26 20.34 -1.26
C VAL A 712 -2.83 20.59 -0.80
N ASN A 713 -2.13 21.45 -1.53
CA ASN A 713 -0.77 21.82 -1.22
C ASN A 713 -0.68 23.35 -1.07
N PHE A 714 -0.05 23.79 0.02
CA PHE A 714 0.26 25.17 0.29
C PHE A 714 1.76 25.31 0.52
N GLU A 715 2.37 26.31 -0.07
CA GLU A 715 3.79 26.63 0.07
C GLU A 715 3.92 28.14 0.31
N ALA A 716 4.64 28.51 1.36
CA ALA A 716 4.98 29.88 1.70
C ALA A 716 6.48 29.98 1.96
N GLY A 717 7.10 30.91 1.26
CA GLY A 717 8.53 31.14 1.33
C GLY A 717 8.93 32.49 0.78
N GLY A 718 10.18 32.85 1.03
CA GLY A 718 10.80 34.07 0.56
C GLY A 718 12.18 33.78 0.01
N GLY A 719 12.71 34.67 -0.81
CA GLY A 719 14.05 34.50 -1.37
C GLY A 719 14.70 35.81 -1.75
N LEU A 720 15.99 35.71 -2.07
CA LEU A 720 16.79 36.79 -2.58
C LEU A 720 17.45 36.31 -3.87
N GLN A 721 17.36 37.10 -4.92
CA GLN A 721 18.13 36.92 -6.13
C GLN A 721 19.21 38.00 -6.21
N VAL A 722 20.46 37.59 -6.34
CA VAL A 722 21.62 38.47 -6.53
C VAL A 722 22.22 38.17 -7.90
N GLY A 723 22.38 39.16 -8.77
CA GLY A 723 23.02 38.94 -10.06
C GLY A 723 23.50 40.21 -10.74
N GLY A 724 24.56 40.07 -11.54
CA GLY A 724 25.16 41.15 -12.33
C GLY A 724 24.87 40.98 -13.82
N ASP A 725 24.53 42.08 -14.48
CA ASP A 725 24.40 42.13 -15.94
C ASP A 725 25.76 42.52 -16.54
N TYR A 726 26.28 41.70 -17.46
CA TYR A 726 27.50 41.94 -18.23
C TYR A 726 27.16 41.82 -19.72
N LEU A 727 26.85 42.96 -20.38
CA LEU A 727 26.56 43.02 -21.81
C LEU A 727 25.33 42.16 -22.19
N LEU A 728 25.52 41.03 -22.88
CA LEU A 728 24.47 40.08 -23.28
C LEU A 728 24.30 38.92 -22.28
N LEU A 729 25.15 38.84 -21.26
CA LEU A 729 25.18 37.77 -20.27
C LEU A 729 24.74 38.30 -18.89
N ARG A 730 23.97 37.52 -18.16
CA ARG A 730 23.68 37.76 -16.74
C ARG A 730 24.08 36.54 -15.94
N ALA A 731 24.90 36.74 -14.92
CA ALA A 731 25.17 35.73 -13.90
C ALA A 731 24.32 36.06 -12.67
N GLY A 732 23.60 35.07 -12.13
CA GLY A 732 22.78 35.27 -10.95
C GLY A 732 22.72 34.05 -10.06
N VAL A 733 22.73 34.30 -8.75
CA VAL A 733 22.46 33.33 -7.70
C VAL A 733 21.14 33.70 -7.05
N THR A 734 20.26 32.71 -6.89
CA THR A 734 18.99 32.84 -6.17
C THR A 734 19.04 31.95 -4.96
N VAL A 735 18.75 32.51 -3.79
CA VAL A 735 18.53 31.77 -2.55
C VAL A 735 17.03 31.85 -2.24
N ASN A 736 16.35 30.70 -2.10
CA ASN A 736 14.95 30.65 -1.66
C ASN A 736 14.85 29.83 -0.38
N VAL A 737 14.10 30.34 0.58
CA VAL A 737 13.73 29.66 1.82
C VAL A 737 12.25 29.30 1.73
N ILE A 738 11.96 28.01 1.85
CA ILE A 738 10.61 27.49 2.07
C ILE A 738 10.40 27.52 3.58
N ALA A 739 9.74 28.57 4.05
CA ALA A 739 9.46 28.75 5.48
C ALA A 739 8.43 27.72 5.95
N TYR A 740 7.43 27.43 5.11
CA TYR A 740 6.38 26.48 5.42
C TYR A 740 5.79 25.88 4.14
N GLN A 741 5.76 24.56 4.05
CA GLN A 741 5.00 23.86 3.03
C GLN A 741 4.14 22.79 3.69
N ALA A 742 2.84 22.82 3.43
CA ALA A 742 1.89 21.81 3.86
C ALA A 742 1.34 21.06 2.65
N ASP A 743 1.30 19.73 2.74
CA ASP A 743 0.59 18.88 1.79
C ASP A 743 -0.42 18.03 2.54
N ARG A 744 -1.66 18.03 2.06
CA ARG A 744 -2.75 17.22 2.60
C ARG A 744 -3.35 16.42 1.47
N LEU A 745 -3.38 15.10 1.66
CA LEU A 745 -3.99 14.15 0.77
C LEU A 745 -5.07 13.39 1.52
N ASP A 746 -6.32 13.56 1.12
CA ASP A 746 -7.45 12.79 1.63
C ASP A 746 -7.90 11.81 0.53
N ARG A 747 -8.01 10.53 0.84
CA ARG A 747 -8.49 9.48 -0.06
C ARG A 747 -9.72 8.82 0.50
N ASN A 748 -10.65 8.53 -0.39
CA ASN A 748 -11.89 7.83 -0.07
C ASN A 748 -12.14 6.79 -1.17
N ALA A 749 -12.25 5.53 -0.77
CA ALA A 749 -12.39 4.40 -1.68
C ALA A 749 -13.20 3.26 -1.05
N PHE A 750 -13.68 2.36 -1.91
CA PHE A 750 -14.01 1.01 -1.46
C PHE A 750 -12.82 0.10 -1.78
N SER A 751 -12.67 -0.96 -1.00
CA SER A 751 -11.74 -2.04 -1.29
C SER A 751 -12.46 -3.39 -1.27
N LEU A 752 -12.12 -4.22 -2.24
CA LEU A 752 -12.45 -5.64 -2.26
C LEU A 752 -11.19 -6.38 -1.80
N ILE A 753 -11.30 -7.16 -0.73
CA ILE A 753 -10.17 -7.75 -0.03
C ILE A 753 -10.37 -9.28 0.02
N LEU A 754 -9.29 -10.01 -0.23
CA LEU A 754 -9.19 -11.45 -0.01
C LEU A 754 -8.18 -11.72 1.10
N ALA A 755 -8.65 -12.33 2.19
CA ALA A 755 -7.82 -12.77 3.30
C ALA A 755 -6.84 -13.85 2.85
N ARG A 756 -5.60 -13.79 3.34
CA ARG A 756 -4.56 -14.77 3.02
C ARG A 756 -4.57 -15.89 4.05
N ARG A 757 -4.96 -17.10 3.63
CA ARG A 757 -5.01 -18.28 4.51
C ARG A 757 -3.70 -19.06 4.55
N MET A 758 -3.45 -19.69 5.69
CA MET A 758 -2.43 -20.72 5.79
C MET A 758 -2.91 -22.00 5.11
N LYS A 759 -1.96 -22.76 4.57
CA LYS A 759 -2.21 -24.12 4.12
C LYS A 759 -2.51 -25.02 5.32
N GLU A 760 -3.34 -26.04 5.11
CA GLU A 760 -3.70 -27.03 6.13
C GLU A 760 -2.48 -27.77 6.69
N ASP A 761 -1.45 -27.96 5.86
CA ASP A 761 -0.19 -28.61 6.24
C ASP A 761 0.74 -27.72 7.10
N GLY A 762 0.38 -26.46 7.34
CA GLY A 762 1.19 -25.49 8.09
C GLY A 762 2.49 -25.06 7.38
N SER A 763 2.75 -25.51 6.15
CA SER A 763 4.00 -25.25 5.41
C SER A 763 4.18 -23.80 4.96
N GLY A 764 3.10 -23.00 5.03
CA GLY A 764 3.09 -21.59 4.67
C GLY A 764 1.69 -21.11 4.28
N PHE A 765 1.64 -20.03 3.48
CA PHE A 765 0.39 -19.47 2.99
C PHE A 765 -0.05 -20.08 1.65
N ASP A 766 -1.35 -20.20 1.43
CA ASP A 766 -1.93 -20.62 0.16
C ASP A 766 -2.08 -19.43 -0.81
N ASP A 767 -0.94 -19.07 -1.41
CA ASP A 767 -0.88 -17.98 -2.36
C ASP A 767 -1.65 -18.28 -3.67
N LYS A 768 -1.83 -19.55 -4.03
CA LYS A 768 -2.54 -19.93 -5.26
C LYS A 768 -4.05 -19.73 -5.12
N ARG A 769 -4.63 -20.10 -3.97
CA ARG A 769 -6.03 -19.78 -3.63
C ARG A 769 -6.25 -18.27 -3.65
N LEU A 770 -5.34 -17.51 -3.03
CA LEU A 770 -5.41 -16.05 -2.99
C LEU A 770 -5.37 -15.41 -4.39
N GLN A 771 -4.48 -15.88 -5.27
CA GLN A 771 -4.36 -15.37 -6.64
C GLN A 771 -5.59 -15.70 -7.50
N ARG A 772 -6.14 -16.91 -7.38
CA ARG A 772 -7.38 -17.31 -8.08
C ARG A 772 -8.55 -16.42 -7.68
N GLY A 773 -8.76 -16.21 -6.38
CA GLY A 773 -9.84 -15.32 -5.92
C GLY A 773 -9.71 -13.90 -6.46
N MET A 774 -8.49 -13.37 -6.65
CA MET A 774 -8.31 -12.03 -7.20
C MET A 774 -8.61 -11.99 -8.71
N VAL A 775 -8.31 -13.07 -9.44
CA VAL A 775 -8.77 -13.23 -10.83
C VAL A 775 -10.29 -13.24 -10.89
N ASP A 776 -10.98 -13.91 -9.95
CA ASP A 776 -12.44 -13.90 -9.89
C ASP A 776 -13.00 -12.47 -9.64
N ILE A 777 -12.33 -11.68 -8.79
CA ILE A 777 -12.67 -10.26 -8.56
C ILE A 777 -12.48 -9.44 -9.85
N ASN A 778 -11.34 -9.61 -10.53
CA ASN A 778 -11.10 -8.92 -11.81
C ASN A 778 -12.17 -9.32 -12.83
N GLN A 779 -12.46 -10.61 -12.95
CA GLN A 779 -13.50 -11.12 -13.84
C GLN A 779 -14.84 -10.42 -13.56
N PHE A 780 -15.32 -10.45 -12.32
CA PHE A 780 -16.56 -9.77 -11.93
C PHE A 780 -16.57 -8.28 -12.32
N VAL A 781 -15.56 -7.52 -11.91
CA VAL A 781 -15.53 -6.07 -12.10
C VAL A 781 -15.47 -5.68 -13.58
N PHE A 782 -14.66 -6.38 -14.37
CA PHE A 782 -14.42 -6.02 -15.77
C PHE A 782 -15.45 -6.59 -16.74
N GLU A 783 -16.06 -7.75 -16.46
CA GLU A 783 -17.15 -8.29 -17.28
C GLU A 783 -18.40 -7.42 -17.18
N HIS A 784 -18.81 -7.02 -15.97
CA HIS A 784 -19.91 -6.07 -15.81
C HIS A 784 -19.59 -4.68 -16.40
N ALA A 785 -18.32 -4.26 -16.36
CA ALA A 785 -17.90 -3.00 -16.99
C ALA A 785 -17.98 -3.06 -18.53
N GLN A 786 -17.79 -4.25 -19.12
CA GLN A 786 -17.91 -4.47 -20.55
C GLN A 786 -19.38 -4.64 -20.98
N ALA A 787 -20.18 -5.35 -20.18
CA ALA A 787 -21.59 -5.63 -20.47
C ALA A 787 -22.50 -4.42 -20.25
N HIS A 788 -22.14 -3.49 -19.35
CA HIS A 788 -22.97 -2.34 -18.95
C HIS A 788 -24.38 -2.75 -18.47
N ASP A 789 -24.48 -3.86 -17.76
CA ASP A 789 -25.72 -4.52 -17.37
C ASP A 789 -26.27 -4.08 -16.00
N LEU A 790 -25.43 -3.50 -15.14
CA LEU A 790 -25.82 -3.04 -13.80
C LEU A 790 -26.46 -1.64 -13.87
N THR A 791 -27.71 -1.48 -13.41
CA THR A 791 -28.43 -0.19 -13.57
C THR A 791 -28.22 0.77 -12.40
N ASN A 792 -28.12 0.23 -11.18
CA ASN A 792 -28.04 1.02 -9.95
C ASN A 792 -27.08 0.37 -8.91
N GLY A 793 -26.88 1.06 -7.78
CA GLY A 793 -25.92 0.64 -6.75
C GLY A 793 -26.32 -0.64 -6.01
N ASP A 794 -27.61 -0.89 -5.86
CA ASP A 794 -28.13 -2.11 -5.25
C ASP A 794 -27.97 -3.31 -6.18
N ASP A 795 -28.21 -3.15 -7.49
CA ASP A 795 -27.94 -4.20 -8.47
C ASP A 795 -26.46 -4.64 -8.42
N ALA A 796 -25.54 -3.68 -8.38
CA ALA A 796 -24.11 -3.94 -8.31
C ALA A 796 -23.72 -4.67 -7.01
N TRP A 797 -24.32 -4.29 -5.89
CA TRP A 797 -24.09 -4.94 -4.61
C TRP A 797 -24.66 -6.36 -4.57
N ASN A 798 -25.88 -6.55 -5.06
CA ASN A 798 -26.55 -7.84 -5.08
C ASN A 798 -25.85 -8.82 -6.03
N ALA A 799 -25.34 -8.35 -7.18
CA ALA A 799 -24.51 -9.15 -8.08
C ALA A 799 -23.19 -9.57 -7.43
N LEU A 800 -22.53 -8.64 -6.71
CA LEU A 800 -21.32 -8.94 -5.93
C LEU A 800 -21.62 -9.98 -4.84
N ALA A 801 -22.73 -9.81 -4.13
CA ALA A 801 -23.15 -10.70 -3.05
C ALA A 801 -23.43 -12.11 -3.53
N ARG A 802 -24.13 -12.28 -4.65
CA ARG A 802 -24.35 -13.59 -5.27
C ARG A 802 -23.04 -14.31 -5.63
N THR A 803 -22.03 -13.55 -6.05
CA THR A 803 -20.75 -14.12 -6.48
C THR A 803 -19.88 -14.52 -5.28
N PHE A 804 -19.90 -13.74 -4.19
CA PHE A 804 -18.90 -13.87 -3.13
C PHE A 804 -19.45 -14.14 -1.71
N LEU A 805 -20.76 -14.28 -1.49
CA LEU A 805 -21.31 -14.56 -0.15
C LEU A 805 -20.73 -15.85 0.46
N VAL A 806 -20.55 -16.89 -0.37
CA VAL A 806 -20.01 -18.21 0.04
C VAL A 806 -18.48 -18.18 0.17
N ASN A 807 -17.81 -17.16 -0.36
CA ASN A 807 -16.35 -17.05 -0.24
C ASN A 807 -15.97 -16.51 1.14
N ASP A 808 -15.48 -17.38 2.01
CA ASP A 808 -15.05 -17.05 3.38
C ASP A 808 -13.90 -16.04 3.47
N ASP A 809 -13.07 -15.95 2.43
CA ASP A 809 -11.91 -15.06 2.40
C ASP A 809 -12.26 -13.65 1.91
N PHE A 810 -13.44 -13.48 1.30
CA PHE A 810 -13.86 -12.24 0.70
C PHE A 810 -14.41 -11.24 1.73
N SER A 811 -13.96 -9.99 1.61
CA SER A 811 -14.36 -8.86 2.44
C SER A 811 -14.57 -7.61 1.57
N VAL A 812 -15.54 -6.78 1.96
CA VAL A 812 -15.75 -5.45 1.37
C VAL A 812 -15.66 -4.40 2.45
N VAL A 813 -14.80 -3.40 2.22
CA VAL A 813 -14.55 -2.31 3.16
C VAL A 813 -14.71 -0.95 2.51
N TRP A 814 -15.08 0.03 3.31
CA TRP A 814 -14.87 1.43 2.98
C TRP A 814 -13.53 1.87 3.58
N ASN A 815 -12.67 2.49 2.79
CA ASN A 815 -11.34 2.91 3.22
C ASN A 815 -11.22 4.43 3.11
N ASP A 816 -10.93 5.08 4.24
CA ASP A 816 -10.56 6.49 4.30
C ASP A 816 -9.07 6.60 4.68
N GLN A 817 -8.30 7.34 3.87
CA GLN A 817 -6.88 7.60 4.14
C GLN A 817 -6.64 9.09 4.23
N THR A 818 -5.87 9.51 5.22
CA THR A 818 -5.39 10.89 5.29
C THR A 818 -3.88 10.90 5.39
N GLN A 819 -3.23 11.74 4.61
CA GLN A 819 -1.79 11.96 4.69
C GLN A 819 -1.54 13.46 4.82
N ARG A 820 -0.73 13.83 5.81
CA ARG A 820 -0.38 15.20 6.15
C ARG A 820 1.13 15.30 6.22
N GLU A 821 1.68 16.16 5.38
CA GLU A 821 3.10 16.44 5.36
C GLU A 821 3.36 17.92 5.62
N THR A 822 4.43 18.22 6.36
CA THR A 822 4.92 19.57 6.58
C THR A 822 6.42 19.59 6.35
N HIS A 823 6.85 20.49 5.46
CA HIS A 823 8.22 20.62 4.99
C HIS A 823 8.73 22.04 5.20
N HIS A 824 10.03 22.14 5.45
CA HIS A 824 10.79 23.39 5.56
C HIS A 824 12.10 23.22 4.83
N GLY A 825 12.56 24.22 4.10
CA GLY A 825 13.77 24.02 3.31
C GLY A 825 14.45 25.30 2.85
N VAL A 826 15.66 25.13 2.34
CA VAL A 826 16.45 26.18 1.74
C VAL A 826 16.99 25.66 0.42
N SER A 827 16.92 26.46 -0.63
CA SER A 827 17.46 26.16 -1.94
C SER A 827 18.32 27.30 -2.44
N VAL A 828 19.42 26.97 -3.09
CA VAL A 828 20.37 27.89 -3.70
C VAL A 828 20.55 27.47 -5.15
N THR A 829 20.25 28.35 -6.10
CA THR A 829 20.35 28.08 -7.54
C THR A 829 21.16 29.18 -8.22
N GLY A 830 22.27 28.83 -8.86
CA GLY A 830 23.09 29.73 -9.67
C GLY A 830 22.90 29.46 -11.17
N GLY A 831 22.88 30.49 -12.00
CA GLY A 831 22.73 30.33 -13.45
C GLY A 831 23.35 31.45 -14.26
N LEU A 832 23.63 31.14 -15.52
CA LEU A 832 24.10 32.07 -16.55
C LEU A 832 23.01 32.18 -17.61
N THR A 833 22.54 33.39 -17.91
CA THR A 833 21.48 33.60 -18.92
C THR A 833 21.94 34.57 -20.00
N VAL A 834 21.66 34.23 -21.26
CA VAL A 834 21.89 35.10 -22.43
C VAL A 834 20.60 35.88 -22.70
N LYS A 835 20.75 37.16 -23.01
CA LYS A 835 19.66 38.08 -23.38
C LYS A 835 19.39 38.02 -24.89
N ALA A 836 18.12 37.85 -25.27
CA ALA A 836 17.60 38.07 -26.62
C ALA A 836 16.50 39.14 -26.55
N GLY A 837 16.69 40.26 -27.25
CA GLY A 837 15.76 41.40 -27.22
C GLY A 837 14.77 41.38 -28.38
N ILE A 838 13.50 41.69 -28.11
CA ILE A 838 12.49 42.05 -29.10
C ILE A 838 11.72 43.28 -28.56
N GLY A 839 12.12 44.49 -28.96
CA GLY A 839 11.51 45.73 -28.47
C GLY A 839 11.77 46.00 -26.98
N GLU A 840 10.74 46.45 -26.25
CA GLU A 840 10.83 46.81 -24.82
C GLU A 840 10.94 45.59 -23.87
N THR A 841 10.65 44.39 -24.39
CA THR A 841 10.70 43.12 -23.65
C THR A 841 11.97 42.32 -23.98
N SER A 842 12.63 41.78 -22.96
CA SER A 842 13.79 40.90 -23.11
C SER A 842 13.49 39.46 -22.68
N LEU A 843 13.79 38.51 -23.55
CA LEU A 843 13.77 37.08 -23.26
C LEU A 843 15.18 36.67 -22.80
N ARG A 844 15.28 36.01 -21.65
CA ARG A 844 16.54 35.49 -21.10
C ARG A 844 16.48 33.97 -21.00
N ILE A 845 17.48 33.29 -21.56
CA ILE A 845 17.58 31.82 -21.54
C ILE A 845 19.01 31.43 -21.17
N GLY A 846 19.18 30.45 -20.28
CA GLY A 846 20.49 29.81 -20.11
C GLY A 846 20.54 28.77 -19.00
N PRO A 847 21.68 28.10 -18.81
CA PRO A 847 21.82 27.02 -17.84
C PRO A 847 21.74 27.50 -16.39
N GLN A 848 21.24 26.62 -15.51
CA GLN A 848 21.21 26.80 -14.05
C GLN A 848 21.61 25.50 -13.33
N LEU A 849 22.27 25.64 -12.18
CA LEU A 849 22.62 24.59 -11.24
C LEU A 849 22.11 24.99 -9.85
N GLY A 850 21.72 24.03 -9.03
CA GLY A 850 21.26 24.34 -7.68
C GLY A 850 21.38 23.21 -6.69
N TYR A 851 21.33 23.56 -5.42
CA TYR A 851 21.34 22.69 -4.28
C TYR A 851 20.18 23.07 -3.35
N ALA A 852 19.51 22.10 -2.76
CA ALA A 852 18.46 22.32 -1.78
C ALA A 852 18.59 21.36 -0.61
N TYR A 853 18.28 21.86 0.58
CA TYR A 853 18.04 21.07 1.77
C TYR A 853 16.56 21.21 2.14
N ASP A 854 15.90 20.08 2.34
CA ASP A 854 14.48 20.01 2.65
C ASP A 854 14.26 19.10 3.86
N TYR A 855 13.49 19.55 4.84
CA TYR A 855 13.28 18.91 6.12
C TYR A 855 11.79 18.71 6.37
N ALA A 856 11.36 17.44 6.38
CA ALA A 856 10.01 17.05 6.77
C ALA A 856 9.90 17.05 8.30
N SER A 857 9.24 18.07 8.85
CA SER A 857 8.97 18.20 10.29
C SER A 857 7.78 17.35 10.75
N ARG A 858 6.88 17.02 9.83
CA ARG A 858 5.74 16.13 10.06
C ARG A 858 5.46 15.36 8.79
N ASN A 859 5.46 14.03 8.87
CA ASN A 859 4.92 13.15 7.84
C ASN A 859 4.03 12.14 8.55
N GLN A 860 2.72 12.35 8.51
CA GLN A 860 1.75 11.48 9.17
C GLN A 860 0.77 10.94 8.15
N GLY A 861 0.43 9.67 8.28
CA GLY A 861 -0.54 9.00 7.42
C GLY A 861 -1.43 8.08 8.24
N THR A 862 -2.74 8.18 8.05
CA THR A 862 -3.73 7.26 8.60
C THR A 862 -4.46 6.59 7.45
N SER A 863 -4.81 5.32 7.63
CA SER A 863 -5.66 4.54 6.73
C SER A 863 -6.50 3.64 7.60
N GLU A 864 -7.80 3.85 7.56
CA GLU A 864 -8.77 3.11 8.37
C GLU A 864 -9.77 2.44 7.43
N ASP A 865 -9.84 1.11 7.52
CA ASP A 865 -10.92 0.34 6.93
C ASP A 865 -12.13 0.39 7.88
N THR A 866 -13.21 0.99 7.42
CA THR A 866 -14.51 0.92 8.08
C THR A 866 -15.23 -0.34 7.61
N ASN A 867 -15.73 -1.13 8.56
CA ASN A 867 -16.45 -2.39 8.31
C ASN A 867 -15.57 -3.45 7.60
N GLY A 868 -16.18 -4.55 7.16
CA GLY A 868 -15.54 -5.71 6.55
C GLY A 868 -15.34 -6.88 7.50
N THR A 869 -15.23 -8.09 6.92
CA THR A 869 -14.76 -9.28 7.64
C THR A 869 -13.25 -9.20 7.85
N THR A 870 -12.50 -8.78 6.84
CA THR A 870 -11.08 -8.42 6.95
C THR A 870 -10.93 -6.91 6.85
N ALA A 871 -10.39 -6.29 7.89
CA ALA A 871 -10.15 -4.86 7.99
C ALA A 871 -8.70 -4.57 8.38
N VAL A 872 -8.09 -3.56 7.77
CA VAL A 872 -6.72 -3.14 8.04
C VAL A 872 -6.70 -1.68 8.48
N GLU A 873 -6.14 -1.46 9.66
CA GLU A 873 -5.86 -0.13 10.17
C GLU A 873 -4.36 0.13 10.09
N THR A 874 -3.96 1.32 9.63
CA THR A 874 -2.55 1.67 9.48
C THR A 874 -2.30 3.12 9.84
N HIS A 875 -1.38 3.32 10.78
CA HIS A 875 -0.89 4.64 11.18
C HIS A 875 0.59 4.77 10.88
N ARG A 876 1.00 5.95 10.44
CA ARG A 876 2.35 6.27 10.01
C ARG A 876 2.78 7.61 10.59
N SER A 877 4.03 7.68 11.03
CA SER A 877 4.65 8.88 11.54
C SER A 877 6.12 8.90 11.14
N GLY A 878 6.61 10.01 10.61
CA GLY A 878 7.99 10.12 10.17
C GLY A 878 8.47 11.56 10.05
N ARG A 879 9.79 11.70 10.03
CA ARG A 879 10.51 12.97 9.95
C ARG A 879 11.84 12.76 9.25
N GLY A 880 12.44 13.85 8.76
CA GLY A 880 13.84 13.84 8.33
C GLY A 880 14.19 14.79 7.20
N GLY A 881 15.50 14.93 6.99
CA GLY A 881 16.08 15.85 6.03
C GLY A 881 16.57 15.15 4.76
N ARG A 882 16.49 15.85 3.63
CA ARG A 882 17.01 15.41 2.33
C ARG A 882 17.79 16.52 1.64
N HIS A 883 18.84 16.12 0.92
CA HIS A 883 19.71 16.96 0.11
C HIS A 883 19.45 16.69 -1.37
N ILE A 884 19.15 17.74 -2.12
CA ILE A 884 18.76 17.68 -3.53
C ILE A 884 19.72 18.54 -4.33
N VAL A 885 20.29 17.99 -5.40
CA VAL A 885 21.04 18.75 -6.40
C VAL A 885 20.20 18.85 -7.67
N SER A 886 20.30 19.96 -8.37
CA SER A 886 19.50 20.24 -9.55
C SER A 886 20.30 20.90 -10.65
N ALA A 887 19.96 20.61 -11.90
CA ALA A 887 20.61 21.14 -13.09
C ALA A 887 19.57 21.33 -14.19
N GLY A 888 19.59 22.47 -14.89
CA GLY A 888 18.55 22.77 -15.85
C GLY A 888 18.82 23.98 -16.70
N VAL A 889 17.79 24.42 -17.40
CA VAL A 889 17.72 25.69 -18.12
C VAL A 889 16.79 26.60 -17.35
N THR A 890 17.02 27.90 -17.33
CA THR A 890 16.09 28.91 -16.84
C THR A 890 15.63 29.78 -18.00
N VAL A 891 14.34 30.13 -18.01
CA VAL A 891 13.73 31.05 -18.98
C VAL A 891 13.01 32.14 -18.20
N SER A 892 13.35 33.39 -18.47
CA SER A 892 12.69 34.54 -17.85
C SER A 892 12.44 35.64 -18.85
N VAL A 893 11.33 36.35 -18.68
CA VAL A 893 10.92 37.49 -19.50
C VAL A 893 10.85 38.70 -18.61
N GLY A 894 11.45 39.81 -19.01
CA GLY A 894 11.34 41.07 -18.26
C GLY A 894 11.73 42.28 -19.07
N ASP A 895 11.40 43.46 -18.56
CA ASP A 895 11.64 44.73 -19.24
C ASP A 895 13.13 45.01 -19.46
N SER A 896 13.42 45.75 -20.53
CA SER A 896 14.76 46.25 -20.77
C SER A 896 15.14 47.30 -19.70
N PRO A 897 16.39 47.35 -19.21
CA PRO A 897 16.84 48.34 -18.23
C PRO A 897 16.86 49.79 -18.75
N HIS A 898 16.31 50.06 -19.93
CA HIS A 898 16.19 51.39 -20.54
C HIS A 898 14.74 51.90 -20.64
N ALA A 899 13.75 51.21 -20.04
CA ALA A 899 12.41 51.76 -19.88
C ALA A 899 12.42 52.83 -18.76
N ILE A 900 12.11 54.09 -19.13
CA ILE A 900 12.31 55.30 -18.31
C ILE A 900 11.03 55.68 -17.52
N LYS A 901 11.27 56.06 -16.24
CA LYS A 901 10.51 56.93 -15.30
C LYS A 901 9.07 56.57 -14.86
N ASP A 902 8.94 56.44 -13.54
CA ASP A 902 7.76 56.74 -12.71
C ASP A 902 6.61 55.72 -12.55
N SER A 903 6.84 54.44 -12.80
CA SER A 903 5.93 53.42 -12.23
C SER A 903 6.67 52.12 -11.89
N ALA A 904 6.17 51.41 -10.87
CA ALA A 904 6.72 50.13 -10.43
C ALA A 904 6.78 49.14 -11.60
N SER A 905 7.97 48.92 -12.17
CA SER A 905 8.19 47.96 -13.26
C SER A 905 7.87 46.55 -12.76
N ILE A 906 7.02 45.82 -13.49
CA ILE A 906 6.70 44.43 -13.19
C ILE A 906 7.95 43.59 -13.45
N GLY A 907 8.53 43.02 -12.39
CA GLY A 907 9.79 42.27 -12.49
C GLY A 907 9.66 40.94 -13.23
N LEU A 908 10.82 40.35 -13.53
CA LEU A 908 10.99 39.18 -14.40
C LEU A 908 9.98 38.07 -14.14
N LEU A 909 9.10 37.78 -15.10
CA LEU A 909 8.30 36.55 -15.11
C LEU A 909 9.20 35.37 -15.48
N SER A 910 9.57 34.54 -14.51
CA SER A 910 10.29 33.29 -14.75
C SER A 910 9.31 32.14 -14.96
N ALA A 911 9.49 31.40 -16.04
CA ALA A 911 8.78 30.16 -16.29
C ALA A 911 9.35 28.99 -15.46
N ASP A 912 8.50 28.06 -15.04
CA ASP A 912 8.93 26.72 -14.62
C ASP A 912 9.67 26.07 -15.81
N SER A 913 10.99 26.08 -15.72
CA SER A 913 11.89 25.75 -16.80
C SER A 913 12.46 24.33 -16.62
N PRO A 914 12.99 23.70 -17.68
CA PRO A 914 13.45 22.32 -17.57
C PRO A 914 14.56 22.16 -16.55
N LEU A 915 14.25 21.43 -15.48
CA LEU A 915 15.16 21.15 -14.37
C LEU A 915 15.17 19.64 -14.13
N MET A 916 16.37 19.08 -14.06
CA MET A 916 16.67 17.76 -13.51
C MET A 916 16.99 17.92 -12.02
N ARG A 917 16.40 17.09 -11.16
CA ARG A 917 16.66 17.06 -9.71
C ARG A 917 17.06 15.67 -9.28
N VAL A 918 18.18 15.56 -8.59
CA VAL A 918 18.73 14.31 -8.04
C VAL A 918 18.80 14.42 -6.53
N ARG A 919 18.31 13.40 -5.82
CA ARG A 919 18.52 13.27 -4.38
C ARG A 919 19.92 12.74 -4.13
N VAL A 920 20.72 13.43 -3.34
CA VAL A 920 22.11 13.00 -3.05
C VAL A 920 22.18 12.28 -1.70
N ARG A 921 21.35 12.71 -0.74
CA ARG A 921 21.27 12.10 0.58
C ARG A 921 19.87 12.29 1.15
N ASP A 922 19.26 11.21 1.63
CA ASP A 922 17.90 11.22 2.16
C ASP A 922 17.90 10.50 3.51
N ARG A 923 17.78 11.23 4.63
CA ARG A 923 17.76 10.67 5.99
C ARG A 923 16.35 10.64 6.57
N GLN A 924 15.34 10.62 5.70
CA GLN A 924 13.96 10.42 6.14
C GLN A 924 13.79 8.99 6.66
N HIS A 925 13.08 8.89 7.77
CA HIS A 925 12.59 7.63 8.31
C HIS A 925 11.11 7.75 8.65
N MET A 926 10.43 6.62 8.70
CA MET A 926 9.01 6.56 8.99
C MET A 926 8.71 5.30 9.80
N ALA A 927 8.13 5.49 10.98
CA ALA A 927 7.49 4.41 11.71
C ALA A 927 6.08 4.19 11.17
N LYS A 928 5.67 2.92 11.10
CA LYS A 928 4.37 2.51 10.62
C LYS A 928 3.88 1.35 11.46
N VAL A 929 2.66 1.45 11.98
CA VAL A 929 2.00 0.35 12.66
C VAL A 929 0.78 -0.05 11.85
N SER A 930 0.58 -1.35 11.66
CA SER A 930 -0.55 -1.91 10.91
C SER A 930 -1.18 -3.02 11.72
N LEU A 931 -2.43 -2.85 12.10
CA LEU A 931 -3.23 -3.85 12.79
C LEU A 931 -4.24 -4.44 11.81
N VAL A 932 -4.32 -5.76 11.78
CA VAL A 932 -5.20 -6.49 10.87
C VAL A 932 -6.22 -7.23 11.71
N ARG A 933 -7.49 -7.01 11.38
CA ARG A 933 -8.62 -7.67 12.01
C ARG A 933 -9.31 -8.61 11.04
N GLU A 934 -9.58 -9.82 11.49
CA GLU A 934 -10.45 -10.79 10.81
C GLU A 934 -11.61 -11.13 11.73
N GLU A 935 -12.83 -10.94 11.25
CA GLU A 935 -14.09 -11.14 11.97
C GLU A 935 -14.18 -10.37 13.30
N GLY A 936 -13.40 -9.28 13.42
CA GLY A 936 -13.27 -8.43 14.59
C GLY A 936 -12.01 -8.69 15.43
N ARG A 937 -11.32 -9.81 15.24
CA ARG A 937 -10.14 -10.21 16.06
C ARG A 937 -8.81 -9.83 15.43
N LEU A 938 -7.84 -9.45 16.26
CA LEU A 938 -6.47 -9.21 15.80
C LEU A 938 -5.81 -10.49 15.34
N VAL A 939 -5.33 -10.46 14.10
CA VAL A 939 -4.46 -11.51 13.58
C VAL A 939 -3.01 -11.10 13.86
N HIS A 940 -2.48 -11.56 14.99
CA HIS A 940 -1.12 -11.22 15.47
C HIS A 940 -0.04 -11.51 14.42
N ARG A 941 -0.16 -12.63 13.67
CA ARG A 941 0.82 -13.06 12.65
C ARG A 941 1.05 -12.05 11.53
N VAL A 942 0.06 -11.21 11.24
CA VAL A 942 0.07 -10.25 10.12
C VAL A 942 -0.12 -8.80 10.57
N SER A 943 -0.07 -8.56 11.88
CA SER A 943 -0.05 -7.22 12.48
C SER A 943 1.39 -6.82 12.80
N TYR A 944 1.81 -5.64 12.34
CA TYR A 944 3.22 -5.27 12.29
C TYR A 944 3.50 -3.85 12.77
N ALA A 945 4.69 -3.67 13.33
CA ALA A 945 5.34 -2.38 13.54
C ALA A 945 6.62 -2.33 12.67
N ASP A 946 6.57 -1.52 11.62
CA ASP A 946 7.61 -1.33 10.62
C ASP A 946 8.35 0.00 10.88
N THR A 947 9.67 0.02 10.68
CA THR A 947 10.44 1.28 10.60
C THR A 947 11.19 1.37 9.29
N GLU A 948 10.75 2.27 8.40
CA GLU A 948 11.30 2.50 7.07
C GLU A 948 12.43 3.53 7.11
N PHE A 949 13.52 3.24 6.40
CA PHE A 949 14.73 4.05 6.27
C PHE A 949 15.03 4.30 4.80
N MET A 950 15.29 5.56 4.46
CA MET A 950 15.70 5.97 3.11
C MET A 950 17.22 5.90 2.90
N HIS A 951 18.00 5.63 3.95
CA HIS A 951 19.47 5.59 3.90
C HIS A 951 20.04 4.33 4.53
N PHE A 952 21.00 3.69 3.83
CA PHE A 952 21.66 2.46 4.29
C PHE A 952 22.29 2.58 5.67
N ASN A 953 23.13 3.60 5.90
CA ASN A 953 23.79 3.74 7.21
C ASN A 953 22.81 3.87 8.38
N ASP A 954 21.72 4.62 8.22
CA ASP A 954 20.72 4.78 9.29
C ASP A 954 20.03 3.45 9.62
N TYR A 955 19.77 2.63 8.59
CA TYR A 955 19.27 1.26 8.72
C TYR A 955 20.28 0.31 9.37
N ALA A 956 21.54 0.34 8.93
CA ALA A 956 22.60 -0.50 9.47
C ALA A 956 22.87 -0.21 10.96
N ASP A 957 22.86 1.06 11.35
CA ASP A 957 23.03 1.48 12.74
C ASP A 957 21.84 1.02 13.60
N ALA A 958 20.61 1.14 13.09
CA ALA A 958 19.39 0.71 13.79
C ALA A 958 19.37 -0.81 14.03
N VAL A 959 19.75 -1.61 13.03
CA VAL A 959 19.74 -3.08 13.13
C VAL A 959 20.87 -3.59 14.03
N ARG A 960 22.08 -3.00 13.97
CA ARG A 960 23.20 -3.39 14.83
C ARG A 960 23.02 -2.96 16.28
N GLY A 961 22.30 -1.87 16.52
CA GLY A 961 22.11 -1.29 17.84
C GLY A 961 21.10 -2.01 18.73
N ASP A 962 20.27 -2.90 18.19
CA ASP A 962 19.23 -3.61 18.94
C ASP A 962 19.56 -5.11 19.05
N GLU A 963 19.90 -5.54 20.27
CA GLU A 963 20.31 -6.90 20.60
C GLU A 963 19.24 -7.95 20.27
N ARG A 964 17.95 -7.56 20.26
CA ARG A 964 16.84 -8.47 19.95
C ARG A 964 16.95 -9.04 18.54
N TRP A 965 17.52 -8.30 17.59
CA TRP A 965 17.80 -8.80 16.24
C TRP A 965 18.87 -9.88 16.23
N ALA A 966 19.96 -9.67 16.97
CA ALA A 966 21.04 -10.65 17.07
C ALA A 966 20.56 -11.94 17.75
N LEU A 967 19.70 -11.84 18.77
CA LEU A 967 19.06 -13.02 19.37
C LEU A 967 18.16 -13.76 18.36
N MET A 968 17.26 -13.05 17.68
CA MET A 968 16.32 -13.63 16.72
C MET A 968 17.02 -14.38 15.57
N PHE A 969 18.07 -13.77 15.00
CA PHE A 969 18.77 -14.38 13.87
C PHE A 969 19.90 -15.33 14.27
N GLY A 970 20.31 -15.33 15.54
CA GLY A 970 21.30 -16.27 16.10
C GLY A 970 20.74 -17.60 16.61
N MET A 971 19.41 -17.66 16.80
CA MET A 971 18.69 -18.82 17.32
C MET A 971 18.70 -20.01 16.35
N ASP A 972 18.76 -21.24 16.88
CA ASP A 972 18.56 -22.46 16.11
C ASP A 972 17.06 -22.64 15.82
N LEU A 973 16.70 -22.71 14.55
CA LEU A 973 15.32 -22.76 14.10
C LEU A 973 14.72 -24.17 14.13
N ASN A 974 15.55 -25.21 14.23
CA ASN A 974 15.08 -26.59 14.32
C ASN A 974 14.70 -26.96 15.75
N ALA A 975 15.29 -26.27 16.74
CA ALA A 975 15.01 -26.43 18.15
C ALA A 975 15.11 -25.06 18.84
N PRO A 976 14.12 -24.17 18.65
CA PRO A 976 14.16 -22.83 19.21
C PRO A 976 14.17 -22.92 20.73
N ARG A 977 15.17 -22.27 21.33
CA ARG A 977 15.41 -22.22 22.77
C ARG A 977 16.10 -20.91 23.11
N MET A 978 15.69 -20.28 24.20
CA MET A 978 16.40 -19.15 24.78
C MET A 978 17.67 -19.63 25.51
N PRO A 979 18.78 -18.86 25.49
CA PRO A 979 20.02 -19.24 26.15
C PRO A 979 19.85 -19.25 27.68
N ASP A 980 20.30 -20.32 28.35
CA ASP A 980 20.19 -20.42 29.82
C ASP A 980 21.34 -19.75 30.56
N ASN A 981 22.49 -19.57 29.89
CA ASN A 981 23.70 -19.02 30.49
C ASN A 981 24.33 -17.91 29.62
N PRO A 982 25.20 -17.06 30.20
CA PRO A 982 25.81 -15.93 29.49
C PRO A 982 26.68 -16.34 28.29
N ASP A 983 27.35 -17.49 28.34
CA ASP A 983 28.24 -17.95 27.26
C ASP A 983 27.44 -18.40 26.04
N GLU A 984 26.36 -19.17 26.26
CA GLU A 984 25.39 -19.54 25.22
C GLU A 984 24.75 -18.31 24.59
N ARG A 985 24.39 -17.31 25.42
CA ARG A 985 23.85 -16.03 24.96
C ARG A 985 24.87 -15.31 24.09
N HIS A 986 26.13 -15.21 24.52
CA HIS A 986 27.19 -14.56 23.76
C HIS A 986 27.42 -15.25 22.40
N ALA A 987 27.52 -16.59 22.39
CA ALA A 987 27.67 -17.35 21.15
C ALA A 987 26.48 -17.18 20.19
N MET A 988 25.26 -17.13 20.72
CA MET A 988 24.05 -16.87 19.94
C MET A 988 24.07 -15.47 19.32
N LEU A 989 24.43 -14.45 20.10
CA LEU A 989 24.54 -13.06 19.63
C LEU A 989 25.57 -12.92 18.53
N GLU A 990 26.75 -13.53 18.65
CA GLU A 990 27.80 -13.48 17.63
C GLU A 990 27.36 -14.15 16.32
N ARG A 991 26.67 -15.30 16.38
CA ARG A 991 26.06 -15.92 15.18
C ARG A 991 25.02 -15.01 14.54
N GLY A 992 24.19 -14.36 15.33
CA GLY A 992 23.18 -13.41 14.86
C GLY A 992 23.80 -12.18 14.19
N ARG A 993 24.81 -11.58 14.83
CA ARG A 993 25.57 -10.45 14.29
C ARG A 993 26.26 -10.79 12.98
N ALA A 994 26.89 -11.95 12.88
CA ALA A 994 27.50 -12.42 11.63
C ALA A 994 26.48 -12.54 10.49
N ARG A 995 25.28 -13.05 10.76
CA ARG A 995 24.19 -13.13 9.77
C ARG A 995 23.66 -11.74 9.39
N ILE A 996 23.49 -10.85 10.36
CA ILE A 996 23.11 -9.45 10.14
C ILE A 996 24.14 -8.74 9.25
N ASP A 997 25.43 -8.91 9.53
CA ASP A 997 26.49 -8.27 8.74
C ASP A 997 26.55 -8.83 7.31
N ALA A 998 26.32 -10.13 7.11
CA ALA A 998 26.20 -10.72 5.77
C ALA A 998 25.03 -10.09 4.99
N HIS A 999 23.86 -9.95 5.61
CA HIS A 999 22.71 -9.25 5.02
C HIS A 999 23.01 -7.78 4.70
N LEU A 1000 23.65 -7.06 5.62
CA LEU A 1000 24.01 -5.65 5.41
C LEU A 1000 25.03 -5.48 4.27
N LEU A 1001 25.95 -6.43 4.08
CA LEU A 1001 26.87 -6.43 2.95
C LEU A 1001 26.12 -6.62 1.62
N GLU A 1002 25.16 -7.55 1.57
CA GLU A 1002 24.33 -7.77 0.38
C GLU A 1002 23.48 -6.54 0.04
N VAL A 1003 22.83 -5.93 1.03
CA VAL A 1003 22.03 -4.71 0.85
C VAL A 1003 22.92 -3.56 0.37
N LYS A 1004 24.12 -3.40 0.94
CA LYS A 1004 25.06 -2.34 0.55
C LYS A 1004 25.55 -2.50 -0.88
N ALA A 1005 25.87 -3.72 -1.30
CA ALA A 1005 26.34 -4.02 -2.65
C ALA A 1005 25.29 -3.67 -3.72
N ASN A 1006 24.00 -3.80 -3.38
CA ASN A 1006 22.88 -3.60 -4.29
C ASN A 1006 22.10 -2.29 -4.05
N TYR A 1007 22.59 -1.41 -3.18
CA TYR A 1007 21.87 -0.22 -2.73
C TYR A 1007 21.61 0.78 -3.87
N ARG A 1008 20.34 1.18 -4.03
CA ARG A 1008 19.91 2.21 -4.98
C ARG A 1008 19.01 3.25 -4.29
N GLN A 1009 18.95 4.46 -4.84
CA GLN A 1009 18.18 5.58 -4.25
C GLN A 1009 16.66 5.36 -4.22
N ASN A 1010 16.15 4.43 -5.03
CA ASN A 1010 14.74 4.09 -5.10
C ASN A 1010 14.36 2.92 -4.19
N GLN A 1011 15.28 2.46 -3.36
CA GLN A 1011 15.07 1.42 -2.38
C GLN A 1011 14.74 2.01 -1.00
N VAL A 1012 13.85 1.33 -0.30
CA VAL A 1012 13.48 1.62 1.09
C VAL A 1012 13.81 0.38 1.89
N MET A 1013 14.66 0.54 2.90
CA MET A 1013 15.04 -0.54 3.81
C MET A 1013 14.21 -0.42 5.07
N PHE A 1014 13.75 -1.53 5.62
CA PHE A 1014 13.05 -1.49 6.89
C PHE A 1014 13.27 -2.76 7.69
N HIS A 1015 13.04 -2.63 8.99
CA HIS A 1015 12.93 -3.76 9.91
C HIS A 1015 11.51 -3.82 10.46
N ARG A 1016 11.04 -5.03 10.78
CA ARG A 1016 9.66 -5.31 11.15
C ARG A 1016 9.56 -6.11 12.43
N PHE A 1017 8.73 -5.61 13.33
CA PHE A 1017 8.23 -6.37 14.46
C PHE A 1017 6.81 -6.90 14.17
N ARG A 1018 6.51 -8.08 14.69
CA ARG A 1018 5.21 -8.76 14.66
C ARG A 1018 4.55 -8.62 16.01
N LEU A 1019 3.26 -8.35 16.04
CA LEU A 1019 2.49 -8.39 17.27
C LEU A 1019 2.51 -9.81 17.85
N ARG A 1020 2.74 -9.94 19.15
CA ARG A 1020 2.74 -11.24 19.83
C ARG A 1020 1.33 -11.72 20.13
N GLU A 1021 1.18 -13.04 20.22
CA GLU A 1021 -0.14 -13.65 20.42
C GLU A 1021 -0.82 -13.18 21.71
N HIS A 1022 -0.09 -13.12 22.83
CA HIS A 1022 -0.66 -12.69 24.12
C HIS A 1022 -1.16 -11.24 24.07
N ALA A 1023 -0.37 -10.33 23.50
CA ALA A 1023 -0.73 -8.93 23.36
C ALA A 1023 -1.95 -8.74 22.44
N ALA A 1024 -2.04 -9.49 21.34
CA ALA A 1024 -3.20 -9.44 20.45
C ALA A 1024 -4.50 -9.85 21.17
N LYS A 1025 -4.47 -10.94 21.96
CA LYS A 1025 -5.65 -11.39 22.72
C LYS A 1025 -6.07 -10.39 23.80
N ALA A 1026 -5.11 -9.79 24.50
CA ALA A 1026 -5.39 -8.75 25.49
C ALA A 1026 -5.97 -7.48 24.83
N LEU A 1027 -5.43 -7.05 23.70
CA LEU A 1027 -5.98 -5.93 22.91
C LEU A 1027 -7.40 -6.20 22.41
N ASP A 1028 -7.70 -7.43 21.98
CA ASP A 1028 -9.06 -7.83 21.60
C ASP A 1028 -10.02 -7.77 22.80
N THR A 1029 -9.56 -8.13 23.99
CA THR A 1029 -10.35 -8.01 25.23
C THR A 1029 -10.68 -6.56 25.54
N TYR A 1030 -9.72 -5.65 25.43
CA TYR A 1030 -9.94 -4.21 25.61
C TYR A 1030 -10.87 -3.63 24.52
N ALA A 1031 -10.69 -4.03 23.27
CA ALA A 1031 -11.55 -3.59 22.16
C ALA A 1031 -13.01 -4.05 22.35
N ASP A 1032 -13.22 -5.29 22.80
CA ASP A 1032 -14.55 -5.81 23.10
C ASP A 1032 -15.21 -5.03 24.25
N ARG A 1033 -14.45 -4.72 25.32
CA ARG A 1033 -14.94 -3.88 26.42
C ARG A 1033 -15.33 -2.48 25.94
N ILE A 1034 -14.50 -1.83 25.14
CA ILE A 1034 -14.80 -0.52 24.52
C ILE A 1034 -16.08 -0.60 23.70
N ALA A 1035 -16.24 -1.65 22.89
CA ALA A 1035 -17.44 -1.85 22.06
C ALA A 1035 -18.72 -2.03 22.92
N MET A 1036 -18.65 -2.83 23.99
CA MET A 1036 -19.77 -3.03 24.92
C MET A 1036 -20.17 -1.73 25.63
N LEU A 1037 -19.20 -0.99 26.16
CA LEU A 1037 -19.43 0.30 26.82
C LEU A 1037 -20.03 1.32 25.85
N THR A 1038 -19.52 1.37 24.62
CA THR A 1038 -20.06 2.24 23.56
C THR A 1038 -21.50 1.88 23.23
N ALA A 1039 -21.83 0.59 23.10
CA ALA A 1039 -23.18 0.14 22.81
C ALA A 1039 -24.18 0.50 23.91
N ARG A 1040 -23.72 0.52 25.17
CA ARG A 1040 -24.48 0.93 26.36
C ARG A 1040 -24.53 2.44 26.58
N ARG A 1041 -23.82 3.23 25.79
CA ARG A 1041 -23.65 4.69 25.97
C ARG A 1041 -23.08 5.03 27.36
N ALA A 1042 -22.11 4.23 27.81
CA ALA A 1042 -21.36 4.51 29.04
C ALA A 1042 -20.66 5.88 28.99
N PRO A 1043 -20.26 6.46 30.14
CA PRO A 1043 -19.54 7.73 30.18
C PRO A 1043 -18.30 7.72 29.28
N SER A 1044 -18.06 8.83 28.58
CA SER A 1044 -16.93 8.95 27.65
C SER A 1044 -15.57 8.78 28.33
N ASP A 1045 -15.50 9.06 29.62
CA ASP A 1045 -14.26 9.01 30.40
C ASP A 1045 -13.88 7.56 30.70
N GLU A 1046 -14.84 6.68 31.02
CA GLU A 1046 -14.56 5.24 31.19
C GLU A 1046 -14.02 4.63 29.89
N ILE A 1047 -14.65 4.95 28.75
CA ILE A 1047 -14.19 4.51 27.42
C ILE A 1047 -12.76 5.00 27.16
N ALA A 1048 -12.46 6.26 27.47
CA ALA A 1048 -11.14 6.84 27.26
C ALA A 1048 -10.04 6.15 28.11
N HIS A 1049 -10.35 5.65 29.31
CA HIS A 1049 -9.39 4.90 30.12
C HIS A 1049 -9.05 3.53 29.48
N TRP A 1050 -10.05 2.81 28.96
CA TRP A 1050 -9.80 1.56 28.23
C TRP A 1050 -9.06 1.79 26.92
N GLU A 1051 -9.35 2.88 26.21
CA GLU A 1051 -8.56 3.29 25.05
C GLU A 1051 -7.10 3.59 25.44
N ALA A 1052 -6.86 4.26 26.56
CA ALA A 1052 -5.51 4.52 27.06
C ALA A 1052 -4.75 3.23 27.41
N ASP A 1053 -5.41 2.24 28.02
CA ASP A 1053 -4.82 0.92 28.28
C ASP A 1053 -4.49 0.16 27.01
N TYR A 1054 -5.34 0.26 25.98
CA TYR A 1054 -5.09 -0.29 24.66
C TYR A 1054 -3.82 0.33 24.02
N ALA A 1055 -3.67 1.66 24.05
CA ALA A 1055 -2.44 2.31 23.59
C ALA A 1055 -1.22 1.90 24.40
N ALA A 1056 -1.32 1.90 25.73
CA ALA A 1056 -0.21 1.55 26.62
C ALA A 1056 0.29 0.13 26.34
N LEU A 1057 -0.60 -0.84 26.10
CA LEU A 1057 -0.22 -2.19 25.74
C LEU A 1057 0.50 -2.26 24.38
N LEU A 1058 0.08 -1.47 23.39
CA LEU A 1058 0.78 -1.39 22.10
C LEU A 1058 2.15 -0.70 22.18
N GLU A 1059 2.37 0.20 23.14
CA GLU A 1059 3.67 0.88 23.32
C GLU A 1059 4.72 -0.02 23.99
N ARG A 1060 4.28 -1.06 24.71
CA ARG A 1060 5.19 -1.96 25.41
C ARG A 1060 6.08 -2.73 24.43
N PRO A 1061 7.41 -2.77 24.65
CA PRO A 1061 8.32 -3.54 23.81
C PRO A 1061 8.02 -5.03 23.77
N ASP A 1062 7.50 -5.61 24.86
CA ASP A 1062 7.20 -7.03 24.98
C ASP A 1062 5.95 -7.47 24.24
N SER A 1063 5.16 -6.54 23.70
CA SER A 1063 4.07 -6.80 22.75
C SER A 1063 4.58 -7.13 21.34
N TRP A 1064 5.85 -6.88 21.04
CA TRP A 1064 6.39 -6.89 19.68
C TRP A 1064 7.61 -7.81 19.54
N LEU A 1065 7.51 -8.80 18.65
CA LEU A 1065 8.58 -9.74 18.33
C LEU A 1065 9.34 -9.29 17.07
N PRO A 1066 10.68 -9.16 17.06
CA PRO A 1066 11.43 -8.89 15.83
C PRO A 1066 11.31 -10.06 14.85
N VAL A 1067 11.00 -9.83 13.57
CA VAL A 1067 10.78 -10.97 12.64
C VAL A 1067 11.40 -10.86 11.26
N GLU A 1068 11.56 -9.65 10.70
CA GLU A 1068 11.90 -9.51 9.28
C GLU A 1068 12.78 -8.28 9.03
N PHE A 1069 13.79 -8.47 8.18
CA PHE A 1069 14.47 -7.40 7.46
C PHE A 1069 14.08 -7.42 6.01
N LYS A 1070 13.88 -6.25 5.43
CA LYS A 1070 13.39 -6.20 4.06
C LYS A 1070 13.78 -4.92 3.33
N VAL A 1071 14.00 -5.07 2.04
CA VAL A 1071 14.27 -3.98 1.12
C VAL A 1071 13.22 -4.00 0.02
N TYR A 1072 12.44 -2.93 -0.07
CA TYR A 1072 11.53 -2.72 -1.20
C TYR A 1072 12.13 -1.75 -2.19
N GLU A 1073 11.84 -1.99 -3.46
CA GLU A 1073 12.02 -1.04 -4.52
C GLU A 1073 10.70 -0.34 -4.83
N ARG A 1074 10.74 0.98 -5.00
CA ARG A 1074 9.62 1.74 -5.57
C ARG A 1074 10.05 2.33 -6.91
N VAL A 1075 9.22 2.13 -7.94
CA VAL A 1075 9.42 2.71 -9.28
C VAL A 1075 8.15 3.47 -9.66
N SER A 1076 8.29 4.70 -10.15
CA SER A 1076 7.12 5.43 -10.64
C SER A 1076 7.36 6.17 -11.95
N ARG A 1077 6.31 6.21 -12.78
CA ARG A 1077 6.24 7.03 -13.99
C ARG A 1077 5.08 7.99 -13.87
N GLN A 1078 5.40 9.27 -13.78
CA GLN A 1078 4.44 10.37 -13.66
C GLN A 1078 4.58 11.35 -14.82
N SER A 1079 3.45 11.91 -15.24
CA SER A 1079 3.37 13.02 -16.19
C SER A 1079 2.33 13.98 -15.68
N SER A 1080 2.64 15.26 -15.78
CA SER A 1080 1.80 16.36 -15.35
C SER A 1080 1.70 17.43 -16.44
N PRO A 1081 1.12 17.15 -17.62
CA PRO A 1081 0.93 18.16 -18.66
C PRO A 1081 0.00 19.28 -18.21
N GLY A 1082 0.31 20.53 -18.59
CA GLY A 1082 -0.52 21.68 -18.23
C GLY A 1082 0.21 23.02 -18.24
N LEU A 1083 -0.52 24.07 -17.88
CA LEU A 1083 -0.02 25.44 -17.78
C LEU A 1083 0.58 25.67 -16.38
N ASN A 1084 1.79 26.25 -16.33
CA ASN A 1084 2.53 26.53 -15.09
C ASN A 1084 2.93 28.02 -14.96
N LEU A 1085 2.07 28.97 -15.38
CA LEU A 1085 2.41 30.41 -15.38
C LEU A 1085 1.35 31.23 -14.63
N GLY A 1086 1.68 31.69 -13.41
CA GLY A 1086 0.79 32.47 -12.53
C GLY A 1086 -0.40 31.65 -12.02
N VAL A 1087 -1.28 31.24 -12.93
CA VAL A 1087 -2.26 30.17 -12.74
C VAL A 1087 -1.64 28.85 -13.16
N ARG A 1088 -1.72 27.85 -12.28
CA ARG A 1088 -1.30 26.49 -12.56
C ARG A 1088 -2.51 25.61 -12.78
N ALA A 1089 -2.54 24.93 -13.92
CA ALA A 1089 -3.61 23.99 -14.26
C ALA A 1089 -2.96 22.78 -14.94
N THR A 1090 -2.76 21.71 -14.18
CA THR A 1090 -2.01 20.52 -14.61
C THR A 1090 -2.83 19.25 -14.44
N LEU A 1091 -2.87 18.42 -15.47
CA LEU A 1091 -3.39 17.06 -15.40
C LEU A 1091 -2.29 16.17 -14.86
N GLU A 1092 -2.47 15.48 -13.74
CA GLU A 1092 -1.53 14.50 -13.20
C GLU A 1092 -1.97 13.08 -13.56
N GLN A 1093 -1.07 12.33 -14.19
CA GLN A 1093 -1.18 10.89 -14.37
C GLN A 1093 0.05 10.24 -13.75
N SER A 1094 -0.10 9.19 -12.94
CA SER A 1094 1.03 8.42 -12.44
C SER A 1094 0.73 6.94 -12.33
N ALA A 1095 1.74 6.12 -12.60
CA ALA A 1095 1.76 4.69 -12.34
C ALA A 1095 2.97 4.40 -11.47
N THR A 1096 2.74 3.88 -10.27
CA THR A 1096 3.76 3.52 -9.28
C THR A 1096 3.67 2.02 -9.02
N GLY A 1097 4.80 1.33 -9.09
CA GLY A 1097 4.94 -0.06 -8.68
C GLY A 1097 5.95 -0.18 -7.53
N GLU A 1098 5.68 -1.09 -6.63
CA GLU A 1098 6.52 -1.47 -5.50
C GLU A 1098 6.73 -2.97 -5.53
N ARG A 1099 7.96 -3.42 -5.25
CA ARG A 1099 8.28 -4.84 -5.10
C ARG A 1099 9.32 -5.07 -4.03
N GLU A 1100 9.37 -6.28 -3.53
CA GLU A 1100 10.40 -6.77 -2.63
C GLU A 1100 11.67 -7.15 -3.42
N LEU A 1101 12.85 -6.77 -2.91
CA LEU A 1101 14.14 -7.14 -3.51
C LEU A 1101 14.88 -8.19 -2.69
N ILE A 1102 15.01 -7.94 -1.40
CA ILE A 1102 15.76 -8.74 -0.43
C ILE A 1102 14.86 -8.87 0.80
N SER A 1103 14.76 -10.08 1.35
CA SER A 1103 14.13 -10.31 2.64
C SER A 1103 14.85 -11.39 3.42
N MET A 1104 14.99 -11.15 4.72
CA MET A 1104 15.49 -12.09 5.71
C MET A 1104 14.40 -12.28 6.76
N ILE A 1105 13.72 -13.42 6.71
CA ILE A 1105 12.57 -13.76 7.56
C ILE A 1105 12.54 -15.26 7.84
N HIS A 1106 12.13 -15.65 9.05
CA HIS A 1106 11.89 -17.06 9.40
C HIS A 1106 10.51 -17.53 8.95
N LYS A 1107 10.30 -18.84 8.83
CA LYS A 1107 8.99 -19.38 8.45
C LYS A 1107 7.94 -19.07 9.53
N PRO A 1108 6.65 -18.89 9.19
CA PRO A 1108 5.61 -18.57 10.16
C PRO A 1108 5.55 -19.54 11.36
N ALA A 1109 5.64 -20.85 11.12
CA ALA A 1109 5.65 -21.86 12.20
C ALA A 1109 6.86 -21.74 13.14
N GLN A 1110 8.02 -21.34 12.62
CA GLN A 1110 9.21 -21.10 13.44
C GLN A 1110 9.01 -19.84 14.30
N LEU A 1111 8.47 -18.77 13.73
CA LEU A 1111 8.15 -17.54 14.47
C LEU A 1111 7.15 -17.80 15.60
N ASP A 1112 6.15 -18.65 15.39
CA ASP A 1112 5.20 -19.02 16.43
C ASP A 1112 5.83 -19.83 17.56
N ALA A 1113 6.76 -20.74 17.23
CA ALA A 1113 7.51 -21.48 18.24
C ALA A 1113 8.39 -20.53 19.07
N ILE A 1114 9.03 -19.54 18.42
CA ILE A 1114 9.86 -18.53 19.08
C ILE A 1114 9.02 -17.62 19.97
N ASP A 1115 7.85 -17.16 19.52
CA ASP A 1115 6.95 -16.27 20.28
C ASP A 1115 6.60 -16.85 21.67
N ARG A 1116 6.38 -18.16 21.75
CA ARG A 1116 6.05 -18.88 23.00
C ARG A 1116 7.17 -18.90 24.03
N ILE A 1117 8.42 -18.83 23.59
CA ILE A 1117 9.60 -18.88 24.46
C ILE A 1117 10.29 -17.53 24.61
N TRP A 1118 9.86 -16.52 23.84
CA TRP A 1118 10.55 -15.24 23.76
C TRP A 1118 10.44 -14.49 25.09
N GLN A 1119 11.62 -14.22 25.67
CA GLN A 1119 11.80 -13.35 26.81
C GLN A 1119 12.55 -12.12 26.32
N ASP A 1120 12.00 -10.94 26.58
CA ASP A 1120 12.70 -9.71 26.22
C ASP A 1120 14.00 -9.61 27.04
N PRO A 1121 15.09 -9.12 26.43
CA PRO A 1121 16.30 -8.84 27.19
C PRO A 1121 15.96 -7.85 28.31
N PRO A 1122 16.54 -8.00 29.52
CA PRO A 1122 16.37 -7.03 30.58
C PRO A 1122 16.73 -5.67 30.00
N GLN A 1123 15.78 -4.73 30.04
CA GLN A 1123 16.06 -3.36 29.63
C GLN A 1123 17.23 -2.88 30.48
N ALA A 1124 18.29 -2.41 29.84
CA ALA A 1124 19.29 -1.65 30.58
C ALA A 1124 18.53 -0.48 31.21
N ASP A 1125 18.49 -0.41 32.54
CA ASP A 1125 17.94 0.74 33.26
C ASP A 1125 18.49 2.01 32.61
N ASP A 1126 17.63 2.76 31.91
CA ASP A 1126 17.94 4.07 31.36
C ASP A 1126 18.24 5.00 32.56
N ARG A 1127 19.53 5.13 32.88
CA ARG A 1127 20.07 6.21 33.72
C ARG A 1127 20.39 7.43 32.88
#